data_AF-A0A2N5W5I3-F1
#
_entry.id   AF-A0A2N5W5I3-F1
#
_cell.length_a   1.000
_cell.length_b   1.000
_cell.length_c   1.000
_cell.angle_alpha   90.00
_cell.angle_beta   90.00
_cell.angle_gamma   90.00
#
_symmetry.space_group_name_H-M   'P 1'
#
loop_
_entity.id
_entity.type
_entity.pdbx_description
1 polymer ?
#
loop_
_entity_poly.entity_id
_entity_poly.type
_entity_poly.pdbx_seq_one_letter_code
_entity_poly.pdbx_strand_id
1 'polypeptide(L)'
;MSTTSAPMQLPKTVRTQESKLHMICNLIEEMDLTPKSFISAFISSSSSRMAFLRRYWGTSTGWPSTLFLLKTIRDAICNKPLGNDHWESFILEEATHITIAQNPRSGAYPHGAYHNTKDVSESRFSSESKKEQDHILTTRDMPFLFNLILRKLNSQSPEEKKLDEVKEDSDHTNENIPEPDKDVGEMDPNDDLDASLPFNYPKQAYMVAKTVCSMVAYVANRRNNGPQLANSVTFLAKEAQKKVLTSLSKSLVPTLAPFICVDNLDFEQKIQAKSIDCTNWMFHGTWGYVHHPSQLLIDLVPSADLTLDAYRKAMFKASSLDVHPRMLLPTVKEEVSWELVIKSQIADALLGYLASQSERLVSIHTKPPAVEPISSKKPDITMLKLMIASDNSAQGAGEVFESITDQSKMSATRFASWLQVVDGNLGTCTNVSTLCNQRIPSRHVEESLENVLTILGGAHTMWKISQAIYSKHVGDTSDARDSGSWRFLDSLGIPESKMTDKKDFTLMIKNIEKIHKASLIYCIMVVMETEKDPLTKVLPKLSSEKIKEHVDNTYERFFSPEAKEKAMSHSNPKLSNLMLRLLDFTTIVEGNAAMKSGNIGRVMNVWKRWASLNNCMRMCRQNDICYTSAKIDDYIPQQLEDFYAVGITKMKTLFQQNGNGLNKLRPTPMNFWNFELTTDPPPLPIGVNSDVSSAGNTEPHLTDNESKCEESEEESESESESNEEDEAHGTS
;
A
#
# COMPACT_ATOMS: atom_id res chain seq x y z
N MET A 1 -50.05 -59.17 -54.91
CA MET A 1 -51.37 -59.71 -54.56
C MET A 1 -51.94 -58.85 -53.45
N SER A 2 -52.96 -58.06 -53.78
CA SER A 2 -53.60 -57.10 -52.90
C SER A 2 -54.46 -57.80 -51.86
N THR A 3 -54.17 -57.60 -50.58
CA THR A 3 -55.12 -57.84 -49.49
C THR A 3 -55.44 -56.51 -48.84
N THR A 4 -56.42 -55.84 -49.43
CA THR A 4 -57.09 -54.66 -48.90
C THR A 4 -57.79 -55.05 -47.60
N SER A 5 -57.21 -54.70 -46.44
CA SER A 5 -57.95 -54.72 -45.17
C SER A 5 -58.90 -53.54 -45.15
N ALA A 6 -60.19 -53.83 -45.04
CA ALA A 6 -61.26 -52.84 -44.99
C ALA A 6 -61.10 -51.90 -43.78
N PRO A 7 -61.46 -50.61 -43.89
CA PRO A 7 -61.51 -49.73 -42.73
C PRO A 7 -62.63 -50.21 -41.81
N MET A 8 -62.30 -50.46 -40.53
CA MET A 8 -63.28 -50.72 -39.49
C MET A 8 -64.22 -49.51 -39.38
N GLN A 9 -65.45 -49.62 -39.89
CA GLN A 9 -66.47 -48.60 -39.70
C GLN A 9 -66.87 -48.58 -38.22
N LEU A 10 -66.52 -47.50 -37.52
CA LEU A 10 -67.07 -47.23 -36.19
C LEU A 10 -68.62 -47.15 -36.27
N PRO A 11 -69.36 -47.79 -35.34
CA PRO A 11 -70.82 -47.74 -35.32
C PRO A 11 -71.32 -46.29 -35.21
N LYS A 12 -72.38 -45.95 -35.97
CA LYS A 12 -72.99 -44.61 -36.11
C LYS A 12 -73.66 -44.06 -34.84
N THR A 13 -73.38 -44.60 -33.65
CA THR A 13 -74.00 -44.26 -32.35
C THR A 13 -73.07 -43.54 -31.38
N VAL A 14 -71.92 -43.05 -31.82
CA VAL A 14 -70.98 -42.32 -30.95
C VAL A 14 -71.04 -40.82 -31.23
N ARG A 15 -72.05 -40.13 -30.69
CA ARG A 15 -72.23 -38.67 -30.89
C ARG A 15 -71.70 -37.81 -29.74
N THR A 16 -71.69 -38.31 -28.50
CA THR A 16 -71.26 -37.53 -27.32
C THR A 16 -69.83 -37.90 -26.88
N GLN A 17 -69.14 -36.96 -26.23
CA GLN A 17 -67.79 -37.17 -25.69
C GLN A 17 -67.75 -38.31 -24.64
N GLU A 18 -68.81 -38.41 -23.83
CA GLU A 18 -69.00 -39.48 -22.83
C GLU A 18 -69.10 -40.87 -23.47
N SER A 19 -69.86 -41.01 -24.56
CA SER A 19 -69.94 -42.27 -25.31
C SER A 19 -68.60 -42.71 -25.90
N LYS A 20 -67.75 -41.76 -26.32
CA LYS A 20 -66.37 -42.04 -26.78
C LYS A 20 -65.47 -42.53 -25.64
N LEU A 21 -65.55 -41.89 -24.48
CA LEU A 21 -64.74 -42.25 -23.31
C LEU A 21 -65.08 -43.65 -22.81
N HIS A 22 -66.37 -43.99 -22.70
CA HIS A 22 -66.80 -45.34 -22.30
C HIS A 22 -66.26 -46.42 -23.24
N MET A 23 -66.34 -46.21 -24.56
CA MET A 23 -65.82 -47.18 -25.52
C MET A 23 -64.29 -47.36 -25.40
N ILE A 24 -63.55 -46.27 -25.24
CA ILE A 24 -62.09 -46.30 -25.11
C ILE A 24 -61.68 -46.97 -23.79
N CYS A 25 -62.37 -46.66 -22.68
CA CYS A 25 -62.10 -47.29 -21.38
C CYS A 25 -62.38 -48.80 -21.39
N ASN A 26 -63.50 -49.23 -22.00
CA ASN A 26 -63.81 -50.66 -22.14
C ASN A 26 -62.73 -51.38 -22.97
N LEU A 27 -62.25 -50.77 -24.05
CA LEU A 27 -61.17 -51.34 -24.86
C LEU A 27 -59.84 -51.41 -24.10
N ILE A 28 -59.53 -50.41 -23.26
CA ILE A 28 -58.34 -50.42 -22.40
C ILE A 28 -58.44 -51.57 -21.39
N GLU A 29 -59.63 -51.80 -20.81
CA GLU A 29 -59.89 -52.87 -19.85
C GLU A 29 -59.86 -54.26 -20.50
N GLU A 30 -60.40 -54.42 -21.71
CA GLU A 30 -60.30 -55.65 -22.51
C GLU A 30 -58.85 -56.05 -22.84
N MET A 31 -57.92 -55.09 -22.80
CA MET A 31 -56.49 -55.28 -23.07
C MET A 31 -55.66 -55.43 -21.80
N ASP A 32 -56.30 -55.69 -20.64
CA ASP A 32 -55.68 -55.81 -19.32
C ASP A 32 -54.85 -54.56 -18.90
N LEU A 33 -55.24 -53.38 -19.38
CA LEU A 33 -54.65 -52.10 -19.01
C LEU A 33 -55.63 -51.28 -18.15
N THR A 34 -55.08 -50.32 -17.41
CA THR A 34 -55.83 -49.26 -16.74
C THR A 34 -55.59 -47.96 -17.50
N PRO A 35 -56.47 -46.93 -17.38
CA PRO A 35 -56.20 -45.63 -18.00
C PRO A 35 -54.81 -45.06 -17.61
N LYS A 36 -54.37 -45.26 -16.37
CA LYS A 36 -53.04 -44.82 -15.90
C LYS A 36 -51.91 -45.61 -16.55
N SER A 37 -51.99 -46.94 -16.58
CA SER A 37 -50.95 -47.78 -17.21
C SER A 37 -50.92 -47.61 -18.73
N PHE A 38 -52.07 -47.38 -19.37
CA PHE A 38 -52.16 -47.00 -20.77
C PHE A 38 -51.44 -45.66 -21.03
N ILE A 39 -51.75 -44.60 -20.29
CA ILE A 39 -51.09 -43.29 -20.45
C ILE A 39 -49.58 -43.40 -20.24
N SER A 40 -49.15 -44.11 -19.19
CA SER A 40 -47.73 -44.34 -18.91
C SER A 40 -47.04 -45.11 -20.04
N ALA A 41 -47.65 -46.18 -20.54
CA ALA A 41 -47.09 -46.97 -21.64
C ALA A 41 -47.06 -46.17 -22.95
N PHE A 42 -48.09 -45.37 -23.22
CA PHE A 42 -48.18 -44.51 -24.41
C PHE A 42 -47.08 -43.45 -24.43
N ILE A 43 -46.85 -42.78 -23.30
CA ILE A 43 -45.84 -41.72 -23.17
C ILE A 43 -44.43 -42.32 -23.23
N SER A 44 -44.18 -43.44 -22.54
CA SER A 44 -42.84 -44.03 -22.40
C SER A 44 -42.43 -44.99 -23.54
N SER A 45 -43.34 -45.36 -24.46
CA SER A 45 -43.05 -46.34 -25.52
C SER A 45 -41.97 -45.86 -26.50
N SER A 46 -40.95 -46.68 -26.76
CA SER A 46 -39.91 -46.42 -27.76
C SER A 46 -40.35 -46.63 -29.23
N SER A 47 -41.61 -47.03 -29.47
CA SER A 47 -42.14 -47.26 -30.82
C SER A 47 -42.17 -45.98 -31.65
N SER A 48 -41.71 -46.06 -32.91
CA SER A 48 -41.72 -44.94 -33.86
C SER A 48 -43.12 -44.36 -34.08
N ARG A 49 -44.14 -45.22 -34.09
CA ARG A 49 -45.55 -44.80 -34.24
C ARG A 49 -46.03 -44.02 -33.02
N MET A 50 -45.69 -44.45 -31.81
CA MET A 50 -46.06 -43.75 -30.57
C MET A 50 -45.27 -42.44 -30.43
N ALA A 51 -43.98 -42.44 -30.81
CA ALA A 51 -43.14 -41.25 -30.86
C ALA A 51 -43.72 -40.17 -31.79
N PHE A 52 -44.21 -40.57 -32.96
CA PHE A 52 -44.89 -39.66 -33.89
C PHE A 52 -46.17 -39.05 -33.30
N LEU A 53 -46.95 -39.81 -32.52
CA LEU A 53 -48.19 -39.30 -31.92
C LEU A 53 -47.93 -38.32 -30.77
N ARG A 54 -46.80 -38.45 -30.06
CA ARG A 54 -46.42 -37.53 -28.97
C ARG A 54 -45.46 -36.40 -29.40
N ARG A 55 -45.10 -36.31 -30.68
CA ARG A 55 -44.07 -35.39 -31.20
C ARG A 55 -44.27 -33.91 -30.86
N TYR A 56 -45.52 -33.49 -30.63
CA TYR A 56 -45.84 -32.10 -30.33
C TYR A 56 -45.96 -31.78 -28.83
N TRP A 57 -45.90 -32.78 -27.94
CA TRP A 57 -46.18 -32.58 -26.51
C TRP A 57 -45.28 -31.53 -25.84
N GLY A 58 -44.01 -31.46 -26.24
CA GLY A 58 -43.04 -30.47 -25.73
C GLY A 58 -42.70 -29.34 -26.72
N THR A 59 -43.43 -29.21 -27.82
CA THR A 59 -43.18 -28.15 -28.82
C THR A 59 -43.94 -26.88 -28.46
N SER A 60 -43.48 -25.70 -28.89
CA SER A 60 -44.19 -24.43 -28.65
C SER A 60 -45.66 -24.48 -29.10
N THR A 61 -45.96 -25.12 -30.24
CA THR A 61 -47.32 -25.26 -30.77
C THR A 61 -48.19 -26.23 -29.97
N GLY A 62 -47.63 -27.32 -29.42
CA GLY A 62 -48.40 -28.33 -28.69
C GLY A 62 -48.42 -28.13 -27.17
N TRP A 63 -47.47 -27.38 -26.62
CA TRP A 63 -47.32 -27.14 -25.19
C TRP A 63 -48.58 -26.60 -24.51
N PRO A 64 -49.35 -25.64 -25.07
CA PRO A 64 -50.58 -25.17 -24.44
C PRO A 64 -51.58 -26.30 -24.16
N SER A 65 -51.71 -27.25 -25.10
CA SER A 65 -52.61 -28.40 -24.94
C SER A 65 -52.08 -29.43 -23.92
N THR A 66 -50.75 -29.63 -23.88
CA THR A 66 -50.09 -30.45 -22.86
C THR A 66 -50.23 -29.83 -21.46
N LEU A 67 -50.01 -28.52 -21.34
CA LEU A 67 -50.16 -27.77 -20.08
C LEU A 67 -51.61 -27.85 -19.58
N PHE A 68 -52.60 -27.74 -20.47
CA PHE A 68 -54.00 -27.94 -20.12
C PHE A 68 -54.28 -29.35 -19.57
N LEU A 69 -53.71 -30.37 -20.20
CA LEU A 69 -53.81 -31.75 -19.70
C LEU A 69 -53.16 -31.90 -18.31
N LEU A 70 -51.98 -31.32 -18.09
CA LEU A 70 -51.29 -31.34 -16.78
C LEU A 70 -52.11 -30.61 -15.70
N LYS A 71 -52.70 -29.46 -16.02
CA LYS A 71 -53.61 -28.73 -15.11
C LYS A 71 -54.85 -29.57 -14.78
N THR A 72 -55.43 -30.25 -15.77
CA THR A 72 -56.58 -31.14 -15.56
C THR A 72 -56.23 -32.32 -14.65
N ILE A 73 -55.04 -32.90 -14.82
CA ILE A 73 -54.52 -33.95 -13.94
C ILE A 73 -54.32 -33.42 -12.52
N ARG A 74 -53.72 -32.23 -12.36
CA ARG A 74 -53.58 -31.56 -11.06
C ARG A 74 -54.94 -31.41 -10.38
N ASP A 75 -55.92 -30.84 -11.07
CA ASP A 75 -57.23 -30.56 -10.50
C ASP A 75 -57.95 -31.85 -10.06
N ALA A 76 -57.75 -32.95 -10.79
CA ALA A 76 -58.26 -34.26 -10.40
C ALA A 76 -57.58 -34.83 -9.14
N ILE A 77 -56.26 -34.59 -8.96
CA ILE A 77 -55.49 -35.04 -7.78
C ILE A 77 -55.85 -34.17 -6.56
N CYS A 78 -55.80 -32.85 -6.72
CA CYS A 78 -55.98 -31.83 -5.68
C CYS A 78 -57.43 -31.71 -5.18
N ASN A 79 -58.39 -32.40 -5.80
CA ASN A 79 -59.77 -32.47 -5.32
C ASN A 79 -59.91 -33.17 -3.96
N LYS A 80 -58.87 -33.89 -3.50
CA LYS A 80 -58.81 -34.48 -2.16
C LYS A 80 -57.75 -33.77 -1.29
N PRO A 81 -57.98 -33.60 0.03
CA PRO A 81 -57.00 -32.94 0.91
C PRO A 81 -55.60 -33.55 0.86
N LEU A 82 -55.48 -34.88 0.96
CA LEU A 82 -54.19 -35.58 0.82
C LEU A 82 -53.56 -35.44 -0.57
N GLY A 83 -54.37 -35.17 -1.60
CA GLY A 83 -53.89 -34.98 -2.96
C GLY A 83 -53.08 -33.69 -3.12
N ASN A 84 -53.39 -32.64 -2.35
CA ASN A 84 -52.60 -31.41 -2.33
C ASN A 84 -51.19 -31.66 -1.79
N ASP A 85 -51.06 -32.36 -0.67
CA ASP A 85 -49.76 -32.68 -0.07
C ASP A 85 -48.88 -33.50 -1.03
N HIS A 86 -49.46 -34.49 -1.71
CA HIS A 86 -48.76 -35.28 -2.72
C HIS A 86 -48.31 -34.44 -3.93
N TRP A 87 -49.15 -33.51 -4.38
CA TRP A 87 -48.81 -32.62 -5.48
C TRP A 87 -47.71 -31.63 -5.10
N GLU A 88 -47.80 -31.01 -3.92
CA GLU A 88 -46.76 -30.11 -3.41
C GLU A 88 -45.42 -30.82 -3.24
N SER A 89 -45.43 -32.05 -2.70
CA SER A 89 -44.23 -32.87 -2.58
C SER A 89 -43.59 -33.18 -3.93
N PHE A 90 -44.41 -33.50 -4.95
CA PHE A 90 -43.92 -33.75 -6.31
C PHE A 90 -43.31 -32.48 -6.93
N ILE A 91 -43.98 -31.33 -6.83
CA ILE A 91 -43.46 -30.06 -7.35
C ILE A 91 -42.17 -29.65 -6.64
N LEU A 92 -42.08 -29.87 -5.33
CA LEU A 92 -40.85 -29.60 -4.56
C LEU A 92 -39.68 -30.47 -5.05
N GLU A 93 -39.92 -31.76 -5.33
CA GLU A 93 -38.91 -32.68 -5.87
C GLU A 93 -38.41 -32.22 -7.26
N GLU A 94 -39.32 -31.92 -8.18
CA GLU A 94 -38.98 -31.41 -9.52
C GLU A 94 -38.23 -30.06 -9.46
N ALA A 95 -38.69 -29.12 -8.61
CA ALA A 95 -38.02 -27.83 -8.41
C ALA A 95 -36.61 -28.01 -7.80
N THR A 96 -36.44 -29.00 -6.93
CA THR A 96 -35.14 -29.34 -6.33
C THR A 96 -34.17 -29.83 -7.39
N HIS A 97 -34.61 -30.71 -8.32
CA HIS A 97 -33.77 -31.16 -9.42
C HIS A 97 -33.26 -30.01 -10.30
N ILE A 98 -34.13 -29.05 -10.64
CA ILE A 98 -33.74 -27.88 -11.44
C ILE A 98 -32.75 -27.01 -10.67
N THR A 99 -33.00 -26.77 -9.38
CA THR A 99 -32.14 -25.91 -8.55
C THR A 99 -30.76 -26.53 -8.29
N ILE A 100 -30.67 -27.85 -8.13
CA ILE A 100 -29.37 -28.54 -7.99
C ILE A 100 -28.59 -28.52 -9.31
N ALA A 101 -29.27 -28.66 -10.45
CA ALA A 101 -28.63 -28.63 -11.76
C ALA A 101 -28.11 -27.23 -12.13
N GLN A 102 -28.77 -26.17 -11.65
CA GLN A 102 -28.39 -24.78 -11.87
C GLN A 102 -27.44 -24.28 -10.78
N ASN A 103 -26.14 -24.31 -11.08
CA ASN A 103 -25.11 -23.80 -10.19
C ASN A 103 -24.00 -23.07 -10.96
N PRO A 104 -23.30 -22.11 -10.33
CA PRO A 104 -22.11 -21.52 -10.93
C PRO A 104 -21.05 -22.56 -11.25
N ARG A 105 -20.30 -22.29 -12.33
CA ARG A 105 -19.23 -23.18 -12.79
C ARG A 105 -18.17 -23.37 -11.70
N SER A 106 -17.84 -24.62 -11.44
CA SER A 106 -16.74 -24.97 -10.51
C SER A 106 -15.38 -24.73 -11.16
N GLY A 107 -14.38 -24.37 -10.36
CA GLY A 107 -13.01 -24.14 -10.83
C GLY A 107 -12.54 -22.70 -10.63
N ALA A 108 -11.30 -22.43 -11.05
CA ALA A 108 -10.68 -21.12 -10.94
C ALA A 108 -11.26 -20.11 -11.95
N TYR A 109 -11.44 -18.87 -11.52
CA TYR A 109 -11.81 -17.75 -12.38
C TYR A 109 -10.76 -17.53 -13.49
N PRO A 110 -11.14 -17.19 -14.75
CA PRO A 110 -12.49 -16.85 -15.22
C PRO A 110 -13.37 -18.04 -15.65
N HIS A 111 -12.79 -19.24 -15.73
CA HIS A 111 -13.50 -20.42 -16.24
C HIS A 111 -14.44 -21.07 -15.21
N GLY A 112 -14.22 -20.79 -13.91
CA GLY A 112 -15.11 -21.09 -12.80
C GLY A 112 -15.26 -19.90 -11.84
N ALA A 113 -15.93 -20.10 -10.71
CA ALA A 113 -16.31 -19.03 -9.79
C ALA A 113 -15.31 -18.78 -8.62
N TYR A 114 -14.19 -19.51 -8.58
CA TYR A 114 -13.18 -19.38 -7.52
C TYR A 114 -12.15 -18.32 -7.80
N HIS A 115 -12.09 -17.31 -6.92
CA HIS A 115 -11.07 -16.27 -6.93
C HIS A 115 -9.98 -16.58 -5.89
N ASN A 116 -8.74 -16.63 -6.35
CA ASN A 116 -7.55 -16.71 -5.53
C ASN A 116 -7.02 -15.29 -5.27
N THR A 117 -6.77 -14.94 -4.01
CA THR A 117 -6.28 -13.61 -3.62
C THR A 117 -4.97 -13.19 -4.29
N LYS A 118 -4.16 -14.13 -4.82
CA LYS A 118 -2.95 -13.82 -5.58
C LYS A 118 -3.22 -13.29 -7.00
N ASP A 119 -4.38 -13.60 -7.54
CA ASP A 119 -4.72 -13.41 -8.95
C ASP A 119 -5.88 -12.40 -9.14
N VAL A 120 -6.33 -11.75 -8.05
CA VAL A 120 -7.39 -10.73 -8.10
C VAL A 120 -6.82 -9.38 -8.52
N SER A 121 -7.37 -8.80 -9.58
CA SER A 121 -7.04 -7.47 -10.11
C SER A 121 -8.06 -6.41 -9.71
N GLU A 122 -7.68 -5.13 -9.85
CA GLU A 122 -8.58 -3.98 -9.63
C GLU A 122 -9.84 -4.04 -10.52
N SER A 123 -9.67 -4.45 -11.79
CA SER A 123 -10.78 -4.56 -12.75
C SER A 123 -11.95 -5.39 -12.24
N ARG A 124 -11.71 -6.34 -11.33
CA ARG A 124 -12.76 -7.16 -10.71
C ARG A 124 -13.77 -6.35 -9.88
N PHE A 125 -13.32 -5.26 -9.27
CA PHE A 125 -14.14 -4.40 -8.42
C PHE A 125 -14.80 -3.26 -9.21
N SER A 126 -14.64 -3.24 -10.54
CA SER A 126 -15.35 -2.31 -11.42
C SER A 126 -16.86 -2.55 -11.38
N SER A 127 -17.62 -1.48 -11.61
CA SER A 127 -19.07 -1.54 -11.75
C SER A 127 -19.50 -2.47 -12.89
N GLU A 128 -18.76 -2.47 -14.00
CA GLU A 128 -18.98 -3.34 -15.16
C GLU A 128 -18.81 -4.82 -14.82
N SER A 129 -17.70 -5.19 -14.18
CA SER A 129 -17.46 -6.58 -13.78
C SER A 129 -18.50 -7.09 -12.78
N LYS A 130 -18.99 -6.21 -11.91
CA LYS A 130 -20.09 -6.53 -10.99
C LYS A 130 -21.40 -6.77 -11.73
N LYS A 131 -21.76 -5.87 -12.67
CA LYS A 131 -22.97 -6.00 -13.50
C LYS A 131 -22.95 -7.29 -14.32
N GLU A 132 -21.81 -7.60 -14.93
CA GLU A 132 -21.65 -8.83 -15.71
C GLU A 132 -21.80 -10.08 -14.85
N GLN A 133 -21.18 -10.10 -13.67
CA GLN A 133 -21.33 -11.24 -12.75
C GLN A 133 -22.78 -11.42 -12.29
N ASP A 134 -23.45 -10.30 -11.96
CA ASP A 134 -24.84 -10.28 -11.54
C ASP A 134 -25.77 -10.77 -12.67
N HIS A 135 -25.48 -10.39 -13.92
CA HIS A 135 -26.18 -10.88 -15.10
C HIS A 135 -25.99 -12.39 -15.26
N ILE A 136 -24.75 -12.88 -15.27
CA ILE A 136 -24.43 -14.31 -15.38
C ILE A 136 -25.14 -15.12 -14.30
N LEU A 137 -25.13 -14.66 -13.04
CA LEU A 137 -25.77 -15.35 -11.93
C LEU A 137 -27.27 -15.52 -12.13
N THR A 138 -27.93 -14.48 -12.65
CA THR A 138 -29.39 -14.42 -12.76
C THR A 138 -29.94 -15.02 -14.06
N THR A 139 -29.17 -15.02 -15.16
CA THR A 139 -29.62 -15.51 -16.47
C THR A 139 -29.10 -16.89 -16.82
N ARG A 140 -27.89 -17.24 -16.38
CA ARG A 140 -27.21 -18.46 -16.80
C ARG A 140 -27.01 -19.46 -15.67
N ASP A 141 -26.48 -19.01 -14.53
CA ASP A 141 -26.02 -19.93 -13.50
C ASP A 141 -27.16 -20.38 -12.57
N MET A 142 -28.10 -19.48 -12.20
CA MET A 142 -29.22 -19.79 -11.28
C MET A 142 -30.59 -19.17 -11.68
N PRO A 143 -31.02 -19.23 -12.96
CA PRO A 143 -32.22 -18.53 -13.42
C PRO A 143 -33.53 -19.01 -12.80
N PHE A 144 -33.68 -20.31 -12.49
CA PHE A 144 -34.90 -20.86 -11.90
C PHE A 144 -35.11 -20.35 -10.48
N LEU A 145 -34.08 -20.47 -9.63
CA LEU A 145 -34.15 -19.99 -8.24
C LEU A 145 -34.33 -18.47 -8.20
N PHE A 146 -33.61 -17.75 -9.05
CA PHE A 146 -33.74 -16.29 -9.16
C PHE A 146 -35.17 -15.87 -9.51
N ASN A 147 -35.75 -16.45 -10.57
CA ASN A 147 -37.11 -16.12 -11.01
C ASN A 147 -38.17 -16.55 -9.99
N LEU A 148 -37.97 -17.69 -9.31
CA LEU A 148 -38.87 -18.16 -8.26
C LEU A 148 -38.95 -17.15 -7.10
N ILE A 149 -37.80 -16.67 -6.63
CA ILE A 149 -37.74 -15.66 -5.56
C ILE A 149 -38.28 -14.33 -6.06
N LEU A 150 -37.88 -13.89 -7.26
CA LEU A 150 -38.32 -12.62 -7.84
C LEU A 150 -39.85 -12.55 -7.98
N ARG A 151 -40.47 -13.60 -8.54
CA ARG A 151 -41.94 -13.70 -8.67
C ARG A 151 -42.62 -13.71 -7.30
N LYS A 152 -42.05 -14.42 -6.33
CA LYS A 152 -42.57 -14.43 -4.96
C LYS A 152 -42.56 -13.03 -4.35
N LEU A 153 -41.48 -12.27 -4.52
CA LEU A 153 -41.36 -10.91 -4.00
C LEU A 153 -42.27 -9.93 -4.75
N ASN A 154 -42.40 -10.04 -6.08
CA ASN A 154 -43.26 -9.17 -6.87
C ASN A 154 -44.76 -9.40 -6.64
N SER A 155 -45.17 -10.61 -6.24
CA SER A 155 -46.58 -10.94 -5.93
C SER A 155 -47.19 -10.16 -4.74
N GLN A 156 -46.39 -9.33 -4.06
CA GLN A 156 -46.82 -8.47 -2.96
C GLN A 156 -47.06 -7.01 -3.38
N SER A 157 -46.92 -6.67 -4.67
CA SER A 157 -47.20 -5.33 -5.18
C SER A 157 -48.71 -4.99 -5.10
N PRO A 158 -49.11 -3.80 -4.61
CA PRO A 158 -50.52 -3.40 -4.50
C PRO A 158 -51.30 -3.32 -5.82
N GLU A 159 -50.64 -3.39 -6.97
CA GLU A 159 -51.26 -3.12 -8.27
C GLU A 159 -51.91 -4.36 -8.95
N GLU A 160 -51.61 -5.59 -8.50
CA GLU A 160 -52.24 -6.81 -9.06
C GLU A 160 -53.48 -7.23 -8.28
N LYS A 161 -54.52 -6.37 -8.30
CA LYS A 161 -55.90 -6.77 -8.00
C LYS A 161 -56.88 -6.39 -9.11
N LYS A 162 -56.44 -6.41 -10.36
CA LYS A 162 -57.32 -6.41 -11.55
C LYS A 162 -56.64 -7.10 -12.73
N LEU A 163 -56.81 -8.41 -12.86
CA LEU A 163 -56.68 -9.11 -14.14
C LEU A 163 -57.34 -10.50 -14.02
N ASP A 164 -58.67 -10.47 -13.87
CA ASP A 164 -59.48 -11.50 -14.53
C ASP A 164 -59.63 -11.04 -15.99
N GLU A 165 -59.37 -11.98 -16.91
CA GLU A 165 -59.49 -11.86 -18.38
C GLU A 165 -58.46 -10.97 -19.09
N VAL A 166 -57.39 -11.56 -19.66
CA VAL A 166 -56.98 -11.43 -21.08
C VAL A 166 -56.03 -12.59 -21.42
N LYS A 167 -56.17 -13.07 -22.66
CA LYS A 167 -55.59 -14.23 -23.33
C LYS A 167 -54.06 -14.33 -23.26
N GLU A 168 -53.58 -15.57 -23.07
CA GLU A 168 -52.21 -16.00 -23.38
C GLU A 168 -51.96 -15.78 -24.88
N ASP A 169 -51.17 -14.76 -25.21
CA ASP A 169 -50.41 -14.73 -26.46
C ASP A 169 -48.94 -14.95 -26.12
N SER A 170 -48.37 -15.93 -26.79
CA SER A 170 -46.97 -16.32 -26.70
C SER A 170 -46.09 -15.24 -27.31
N ASP A 171 -45.20 -14.65 -26.52
CA ASP A 171 -43.87 -14.33 -27.01
C ASP A 171 -42.83 -14.45 -25.89
N HIS A 172 -41.88 -15.35 -26.08
CA HIS A 172 -40.69 -15.45 -25.22
C HIS A 172 -39.72 -14.36 -25.65
N THR A 173 -39.97 -13.10 -25.31
CA THR A 173 -38.94 -12.05 -25.38
C THR A 173 -39.19 -10.95 -24.35
N ASN A 174 -38.17 -10.66 -23.54
CA ASN A 174 -37.97 -9.44 -22.75
C ASN A 174 -39.16 -8.92 -21.91
N GLU A 175 -39.38 -9.49 -20.73
CA GLU A 175 -40.09 -8.76 -19.66
C GLU A 175 -39.07 -8.12 -18.69
N ASN A 176 -38.87 -6.81 -18.90
CA ASN A 176 -38.47 -5.79 -17.93
C ASN A 176 -37.33 -6.17 -16.96
N ILE A 177 -36.11 -6.27 -17.46
CA ILE A 177 -34.91 -6.02 -16.66
C ILE A 177 -34.89 -4.50 -16.37
N PRO A 178 -34.95 -4.04 -15.11
CA PRO A 178 -34.79 -2.62 -14.80
C PRO A 178 -33.45 -2.11 -15.34
N GLU A 179 -33.42 -0.87 -15.84
CA GLU A 179 -32.19 -0.24 -16.35
C GLU A 179 -31.00 -0.39 -15.38
N PRO A 180 -29.78 -0.57 -15.91
CA PRO A 180 -28.58 -0.81 -15.12
C PRO A 180 -28.21 0.40 -14.23
N ASP A 181 -27.66 0.09 -13.05
CA ASP A 181 -27.30 1.01 -11.95
C ASP A 181 -26.99 2.46 -12.34
N LYS A 182 -27.72 3.40 -11.72
CA LYS A 182 -27.06 4.42 -10.89
C LYS A 182 -26.71 3.77 -9.55
N ASP A 183 -25.47 4.00 -9.18
CA ASP A 183 -24.67 3.24 -8.24
C ASP A 183 -25.28 3.24 -6.82
N VAL A 184 -25.25 2.10 -6.13
CA VAL A 184 -25.45 2.08 -4.65
C VAL A 184 -24.17 2.60 -3.93
N GLY A 185 -23.13 2.92 -4.72
CA GLY A 185 -22.01 3.80 -4.38
C GLY A 185 -22.24 5.29 -4.66
N GLU A 186 -23.26 5.67 -5.44
CA GLU A 186 -23.74 7.06 -5.68
C GLU A 186 -25.08 7.31 -4.99
N MET A 187 -25.32 6.69 -3.84
CA MET A 187 -26.18 7.38 -2.88
C MET A 187 -25.32 8.48 -2.28
N ASP A 188 -25.42 9.68 -2.86
CA ASP A 188 -25.00 10.92 -2.24
C ASP A 188 -25.53 10.88 -0.79
N PRO A 189 -24.69 11.01 0.24
CA PRO A 189 -25.19 11.15 1.61
C PRO A 189 -26.05 12.41 1.80
N ASN A 190 -26.09 13.33 0.83
CA ASN A 190 -27.01 14.46 0.77
C ASN A 190 -28.36 14.17 0.10
N ASP A 191 -28.60 12.97 -0.43
CA ASP A 191 -29.99 12.52 -0.42
C ASP A 191 -30.27 12.28 1.06
N ASP A 192 -30.79 13.33 1.71
CA ASP A 192 -31.71 13.17 2.81
C ASP A 192 -32.53 11.91 2.51
N LEU A 193 -32.85 11.15 3.56
CA LEU A 193 -34.03 10.30 3.52
C LEU A 193 -35.23 11.23 3.30
N ASP A 194 -35.37 11.77 2.09
CA ASP A 194 -36.57 12.36 1.59
C ASP A 194 -37.47 11.15 1.48
N ALA A 195 -38.27 10.98 2.52
CA ALA A 195 -39.29 9.95 2.64
C ALA A 195 -40.36 10.04 1.53
N SER A 196 -40.14 10.88 0.50
CA SER A 196 -40.98 11.14 -0.66
C SER A 196 -40.50 10.53 -1.99
N LEU A 197 -39.31 9.92 -2.10
CA LEU A 197 -38.97 9.21 -3.34
C LEU A 197 -39.76 7.88 -3.45
N PRO A 198 -40.47 7.62 -4.57
CA PRO A 198 -41.35 6.47 -4.68
C PRO A 198 -40.54 5.17 -4.56
N PHE A 199 -40.91 4.37 -3.56
CA PHE A 199 -40.30 3.08 -3.24
C PHE A 199 -40.37 2.15 -4.47
N ASN A 200 -39.25 1.94 -5.16
CA ASN A 200 -39.22 1.08 -6.34
C ASN A 200 -39.19 -0.40 -5.92
N TYR A 201 -40.38 -0.92 -5.62
CA TYR A 201 -40.62 -2.29 -5.16
C TYR A 201 -40.03 -3.36 -6.11
N PRO A 202 -40.17 -3.24 -7.45
CA PRO A 202 -39.54 -4.17 -8.40
C PRO A 202 -38.00 -4.19 -8.31
N LYS A 203 -37.36 -3.01 -8.16
CA LYS A 203 -35.90 -2.91 -8.02
C LYS A 203 -35.41 -3.58 -6.73
N GLN A 204 -36.14 -3.41 -5.63
CA GLN A 204 -35.81 -4.08 -4.37
C GLN A 204 -35.95 -5.61 -4.49
N ALA A 205 -37.05 -6.09 -5.09
CA ALA A 205 -37.29 -7.51 -5.31
C ALA A 205 -36.17 -8.16 -6.15
N TYR A 206 -35.73 -7.49 -7.23
CA TYR A 206 -34.59 -7.91 -8.04
C TYR A 206 -33.30 -8.03 -7.21
N MET A 207 -32.98 -6.99 -6.43
CA MET A 207 -31.76 -6.98 -5.61
C MET A 207 -31.77 -8.09 -4.57
N VAL A 208 -32.89 -8.31 -3.88
CA VAL A 208 -33.02 -9.38 -2.89
C VAL A 208 -32.89 -10.76 -3.54
N ALA A 209 -33.61 -11.01 -4.65
CA ALA A 209 -33.56 -12.29 -5.35
C ALA A 209 -32.12 -12.64 -5.78
N LYS A 210 -31.42 -11.68 -6.38
CA LYS A 210 -30.02 -11.82 -6.78
C LYS A 210 -29.11 -12.11 -5.59
N THR A 211 -29.23 -11.34 -4.51
CA THR A 211 -28.42 -11.52 -3.31
C THR A 211 -28.65 -12.89 -2.68
N VAL A 212 -29.88 -13.38 -2.62
CA VAL A 212 -30.20 -14.72 -2.11
C VAL A 212 -29.55 -15.80 -2.98
N CYS A 213 -29.63 -15.71 -4.31
CA CYS A 213 -28.93 -16.66 -5.20
C CYS A 213 -27.42 -16.66 -4.95
N SER A 214 -26.81 -15.49 -4.80
CA SER A 214 -25.37 -15.36 -4.49
C SER A 214 -25.01 -16.01 -3.15
N MET A 215 -25.86 -15.85 -2.13
CA MET A 215 -25.67 -16.46 -0.82
C MET A 215 -25.81 -17.99 -0.88
N VAL A 216 -26.85 -18.50 -1.54
CA VAL A 216 -27.07 -19.94 -1.74
C VAL A 216 -25.90 -20.56 -2.48
N ALA A 217 -25.44 -19.95 -3.58
CA ALA A 217 -24.28 -20.43 -4.34
C ALA A 217 -23.01 -20.53 -3.49
N TYR A 218 -22.74 -19.56 -2.63
CA TYR A 218 -21.57 -19.55 -1.76
C TYR A 218 -21.68 -20.55 -0.61
N VAL A 219 -22.86 -20.69 0.00
CA VAL A 219 -23.08 -21.65 1.09
C VAL A 219 -23.00 -23.08 0.57
N ALA A 220 -23.56 -23.35 -0.61
CA ALA A 220 -23.49 -24.64 -1.28
C ALA A 220 -22.04 -24.98 -1.71
N ASN A 221 -21.29 -24.00 -2.18
CA ASN A 221 -19.88 -24.15 -2.51
C ASN A 221 -19.09 -22.88 -2.16
N ARG A 222 -18.30 -22.93 -1.08
CA ARG A 222 -17.49 -21.79 -0.63
C ARG A 222 -16.43 -21.33 -1.63
N ARG A 223 -16.17 -22.12 -2.68
CA ARG A 223 -15.33 -21.70 -3.80
C ARG A 223 -16.04 -20.70 -4.71
N ASN A 224 -17.34 -20.48 -4.60
CA ASN A 224 -18.07 -19.38 -5.27
C ASN A 224 -17.91 -18.07 -4.49
N ASN A 225 -16.67 -17.62 -4.28
CA ASN A 225 -16.31 -16.59 -3.29
C ASN A 225 -16.26 -15.15 -3.83
N GLY A 226 -16.48 -14.93 -5.13
CA GLY A 226 -16.34 -13.61 -5.76
C GLY A 226 -17.20 -12.51 -5.12
N PRO A 227 -18.52 -12.69 -4.96
CA PRO A 227 -19.38 -11.68 -4.35
C PRO A 227 -19.03 -11.40 -2.88
N GLN A 228 -18.66 -12.43 -2.11
CA GLN A 228 -18.25 -12.30 -0.71
C GLN A 228 -16.95 -11.51 -0.59
N LEU A 229 -15.98 -11.75 -1.49
CA LEU A 229 -14.75 -10.99 -1.57
C LEU A 229 -15.04 -9.51 -1.87
N ALA A 230 -15.84 -9.23 -2.89
CA ALA A 230 -16.25 -7.87 -3.24
C ALA A 230 -16.93 -7.15 -2.08
N ASN A 231 -17.93 -7.77 -1.46
CA ASN A 231 -18.65 -7.21 -0.32
C ASN A 231 -17.73 -6.94 0.87
N SER A 232 -16.77 -7.84 1.15
CA SER A 232 -15.81 -7.68 2.25
C SER A 232 -14.90 -6.47 2.03
N VAL A 233 -14.37 -6.29 0.82
CA VAL A 233 -13.53 -5.13 0.46
C VAL A 233 -14.34 -3.84 0.51
N THR A 234 -15.57 -3.84 -0.03
CA THR A 234 -16.46 -2.67 0.03
C THR A 234 -16.80 -2.30 1.48
N PHE A 235 -17.06 -3.28 2.35
CA PHE A 235 -17.34 -3.02 3.76
C PHE A 235 -16.14 -2.39 4.48
N LEU A 236 -14.94 -2.95 4.28
CA LEU A 236 -13.71 -2.38 4.84
C LEU A 236 -13.45 -0.95 4.32
N ALA A 237 -13.66 -0.71 3.03
CA ALA A 237 -13.53 0.61 2.43
C ALA A 237 -14.53 1.62 3.02
N LYS A 238 -15.79 1.22 3.21
CA LYS A 238 -16.82 2.04 3.85
C LYS A 238 -16.47 2.38 5.30
N GLU A 239 -15.98 1.41 6.07
CA GLU A 239 -15.56 1.66 7.46
C GLU A 239 -14.33 2.57 7.53
N ALA A 240 -13.35 2.37 6.65
CA ALA A 240 -12.20 3.27 6.53
C ALA A 240 -12.61 4.70 6.17
N GLN A 241 -13.52 4.87 5.21
CA GLN A 241 -14.07 6.17 4.82
C GLN A 241 -14.81 6.83 5.99
N LYS A 242 -15.63 6.06 6.73
CA LYS A 242 -16.34 6.56 7.91
C LYS A 242 -15.37 7.02 9.00
N LYS A 243 -14.26 6.29 9.20
CA LYS A 243 -13.22 6.67 10.15
C LYS A 243 -12.54 7.99 9.75
N VAL A 244 -12.17 8.14 8.48
CA VAL A 244 -11.61 9.40 7.93
C VAL A 244 -12.58 10.56 8.13
N LEU A 245 -13.85 10.39 7.75
CA LEU A 245 -14.91 11.38 7.92
C LEU A 245 -15.06 11.80 9.38
N THR A 246 -15.11 10.83 10.30
CA THR A 246 -15.24 11.08 11.73
C THR A 246 -14.05 11.86 12.26
N SER A 247 -12.82 11.49 11.85
CA SER A 247 -11.60 12.18 12.29
C SER A 247 -11.50 13.61 11.74
N LEU A 248 -11.89 13.84 10.48
CA LEU A 248 -11.87 15.17 9.87
C LEU A 248 -12.95 16.09 10.45
N SER A 249 -14.15 15.56 10.71
CA SER A 249 -15.27 16.34 11.28
C SER A 249 -15.17 16.57 12.79
N LYS A 250 -14.38 15.75 13.49
CA LYS A 250 -14.13 15.92 14.92
C LYS A 250 -13.27 17.15 15.14
N SER A 251 -13.84 18.13 15.81
CA SER A 251 -13.12 19.31 16.26
C SER A 251 -13.05 19.34 17.79
N LEU A 252 -11.86 19.58 18.33
CA LEU A 252 -11.66 19.74 19.79
C LEU A 252 -11.96 21.17 20.24
N VAL A 253 -11.91 22.14 19.33
CA VAL A 253 -12.21 23.56 19.57
C VAL A 253 -12.94 24.09 18.34
N PRO A 254 -14.12 24.75 18.46
CA PRO A 254 -15.01 25.06 17.34
C PRO A 254 -14.38 25.72 16.09
N THR A 255 -13.23 26.37 16.25
CA THR A 255 -12.50 27.14 15.23
C THR A 255 -11.19 26.50 14.76
N LEU A 256 -10.76 25.39 15.35
CA LEU A 256 -9.52 24.69 15.02
C LEU A 256 -9.83 23.36 14.34
N ALA A 257 -9.33 23.19 13.13
CA ALA A 257 -9.41 21.92 12.41
C ALA A 257 -8.45 20.89 13.03
N PRO A 258 -8.67 19.58 12.79
CA PRO A 258 -7.63 18.61 13.04
C PRO A 258 -6.36 18.94 12.26
N PHE A 259 -5.22 18.45 12.75
CA PHE A 259 -3.93 18.66 12.12
C PHE A 259 -3.77 17.62 11.02
N ILE A 260 -3.39 18.09 9.83
CA ILE A 260 -3.19 17.25 8.65
C ILE A 260 -1.70 17.16 8.42
N CYS A 261 -1.16 15.95 8.32
CA CYS A 261 0.20 15.74 7.84
C CYS A 261 0.12 15.15 6.44
N VAL A 262 0.83 15.76 5.49
CA VAL A 262 0.94 15.30 4.10
C VAL A 262 2.41 15.16 3.72
N ASP A 263 2.70 14.14 2.93
CA ASP A 263 4.01 13.94 2.35
C ASP A 263 3.87 13.24 0.99
N ASN A 264 4.89 13.39 0.14
CA ASN A 264 4.90 12.70 -1.14
C ASN A 264 5.14 11.21 -0.96
N LEU A 265 4.47 10.43 -1.81
CA LEU A 265 4.68 9.00 -1.96
C LEU A 265 5.19 8.72 -3.37
N ASP A 266 6.47 8.39 -3.45
CA ASP A 266 7.10 7.89 -4.68
C ASP A 266 7.41 6.41 -4.53
N PHE A 267 6.79 5.56 -5.35
CA PHE A 267 7.19 4.15 -5.45
C PHE A 267 7.53 3.78 -6.88
N GLU A 268 8.68 3.11 -7.03
CA GLU A 268 9.12 2.57 -8.31
C GLU A 268 8.69 1.11 -8.41
N GLN A 269 7.83 0.81 -9.38
CA GLN A 269 7.64 -0.56 -9.82
C GLN A 269 8.86 -0.97 -10.64
N LYS A 270 9.66 -1.90 -10.09
CA LYS A 270 10.82 -2.47 -10.79
C LYS A 270 10.42 -3.74 -11.51
N ILE A 271 10.56 -3.73 -12.84
CA ILE A 271 10.42 -4.93 -13.67
C ILE A 271 11.79 -5.60 -13.74
N GLN A 272 11.85 -6.90 -13.38
CA GLN A 272 13.11 -7.64 -13.32
C GLN A 272 13.73 -7.88 -14.71
N ALA A 273 12.90 -8.05 -15.74
CA ALA A 273 13.32 -8.19 -17.13
C ALA A 273 12.75 -7.04 -17.96
N LYS A 274 13.56 -6.01 -18.18
CA LYS A 274 13.15 -4.84 -19.00
C LYS A 274 13.02 -5.27 -20.47
N SER A 275 11.93 -4.88 -21.11
CA SER A 275 11.75 -4.96 -22.57
C SER A 275 11.34 -3.60 -23.11
N ILE A 276 11.25 -3.44 -24.44
CA ILE A 276 10.81 -2.18 -25.07
C ILE A 276 9.41 -1.77 -24.59
N ASP A 277 8.53 -2.75 -24.33
CA ASP A 277 7.14 -2.53 -23.91
C ASP A 277 6.95 -2.61 -22.38
N CYS A 278 8.00 -2.91 -21.61
CA CYS A 278 7.94 -3.07 -20.16
C CYS A 278 9.15 -2.40 -19.50
N THR A 279 8.96 -1.14 -19.10
CA THR A 279 9.94 -0.34 -18.37
C THR A 279 9.54 -0.17 -16.90
N ASN A 280 10.49 0.27 -16.07
CA ASN A 280 10.18 0.62 -14.69
C ASN A 280 9.18 1.78 -14.69
N TRP A 281 8.14 1.67 -13.86
CA TRP A 281 7.13 2.71 -13.74
C TRP A 281 7.29 3.42 -12.40
N MET A 282 7.38 4.75 -12.44
CA MET A 282 7.33 5.58 -11.23
C MET A 282 5.87 5.95 -10.97
N PHE A 283 5.37 5.57 -9.81
CA PHE A 283 4.12 6.11 -9.32
C PHE A 283 4.41 7.30 -8.42
N HIS A 284 3.70 8.39 -8.70
CA HIS A 284 3.68 9.59 -7.89
C HIS A 284 2.29 9.71 -7.25
N GLY A 285 2.26 9.98 -5.95
CA GLY A 285 1.04 10.32 -5.24
C GLY A 285 1.36 11.03 -3.94
N THR A 286 0.32 11.36 -3.19
CA THR A 286 0.43 11.95 -1.87
C THR A 286 -0.26 11.06 -0.86
N TRP A 287 0.40 10.83 0.26
CA TRP A 287 -0.20 10.17 1.40
C TRP A 287 -0.24 11.15 2.56
N GLY A 288 -1.15 10.89 3.51
CA GLY A 288 -1.26 11.76 4.66
C GLY A 288 -2.07 11.13 5.77
N TYR A 289 -2.04 11.77 6.92
CA TYR A 289 -2.82 11.36 8.08
C TYR A 289 -3.34 12.57 8.83
N VAL A 290 -4.47 12.36 9.49
CA VAL A 290 -5.14 13.32 10.35
C VAL A 290 -4.85 12.94 11.79
N HIS A 291 -4.53 13.93 12.62
CA HIS A 291 -4.36 13.75 14.05
C HIS A 291 -4.89 14.96 14.82
N HIS A 292 -5.16 14.75 16.10
CA HIS A 292 -5.60 15.83 16.98
C HIS A 292 -4.55 16.09 18.06
N PRO A 293 -4.28 17.37 18.39
CA PRO A 293 -3.49 17.69 19.57
C PRO A 293 -4.11 17.05 20.82
N SER A 294 -3.27 16.70 21.79
CA SER A 294 -3.79 16.13 23.04
C SER A 294 -4.66 17.16 23.77
N GLN A 295 -5.75 16.73 24.40
CA GLN A 295 -6.63 17.62 25.16
C GLN A 295 -5.84 18.41 26.22
N LEU A 296 -4.90 17.76 26.91
CA LEU A 296 -4.01 18.40 27.89
C LEU A 296 -3.21 19.57 27.31
N LEU A 297 -2.86 19.54 26.02
CA LEU A 297 -2.14 20.63 25.35
C LEU A 297 -3.09 21.77 24.99
N ILE A 298 -4.31 21.44 24.56
CA ILE A 298 -5.34 22.43 24.24
C ILE A 298 -5.76 23.20 25.49
N ASP A 299 -5.92 22.50 26.62
CA ASP A 299 -6.31 23.10 27.90
C ASP A 299 -5.26 24.08 28.46
N LEU A 300 -4.00 24.03 27.96
CA LEU A 300 -2.94 24.97 28.32
C LEU A 300 -3.04 26.31 27.57
N VAL A 301 -3.83 26.38 26.50
CA VAL A 301 -3.95 27.58 25.65
C VAL A 301 -5.33 28.19 25.85
N PRO A 302 -5.46 29.51 26.07
CA PRO A 302 -6.75 30.16 26.15
C PRO A 302 -7.57 29.94 24.88
N SER A 303 -8.85 29.59 25.02
CA SER A 303 -9.73 29.33 23.87
C SER A 303 -9.90 30.54 22.95
N ALA A 304 -9.72 31.76 23.47
CA ALA A 304 -9.74 32.99 22.69
C ALA A 304 -8.58 33.09 21.68
N ASP A 305 -7.44 32.46 21.98
CA ASP A 305 -6.25 32.47 21.13
C ASP A 305 -6.30 31.40 20.02
N LEU A 306 -7.20 30.42 20.15
CA LEU A 306 -7.39 29.32 19.19
C LEU A 306 -8.44 29.65 18.12
N THR A 307 -8.48 30.90 17.66
CA THR A 307 -9.45 31.38 16.66
C THR A 307 -8.77 31.92 15.40
N LEU A 308 -9.46 31.88 14.27
CA LEU A 308 -8.95 32.41 13.00
C LEU A 308 -8.65 33.93 13.09
N ASP A 309 -9.47 34.68 13.83
CA ASP A 309 -9.25 36.11 14.06
C ASP A 309 -8.00 36.39 14.91
N ALA A 310 -7.80 35.62 15.98
CA ALA A 310 -6.57 35.69 16.79
C ALA A 310 -5.33 35.37 15.94
N TYR A 311 -5.41 34.32 15.10
CA TYR A 311 -4.36 33.95 14.16
C TYR A 311 -4.05 35.10 13.18
N ARG A 312 -5.07 35.67 12.51
CA ARG A 312 -4.89 36.81 11.59
C ARG A 312 -4.24 38.02 12.27
N LYS A 313 -4.69 38.36 13.47
CA LYS A 313 -4.09 39.44 14.29
C LYS A 313 -2.63 39.14 14.65
N ALA A 314 -2.31 37.89 14.98
CA ALA A 314 -0.95 37.48 15.29
C ALA A 314 -0.04 37.56 14.05
N MET A 315 -0.49 37.07 12.89
CA MET A 315 0.25 37.14 11.63
C MET A 315 0.46 38.59 11.17
N PHE A 316 -0.55 39.45 11.34
CA PHE A 316 -0.41 40.89 11.06
C PHE A 316 0.62 41.56 11.97
N LYS A 317 0.70 41.18 13.25
CA LYS A 317 1.76 41.67 14.15
C LYS A 317 3.13 41.13 13.74
N ALA A 318 3.20 39.85 13.36
CA ALA A 318 4.43 39.18 12.96
C ALA A 318 5.07 39.80 11.71
N SER A 319 4.28 40.32 10.76
CA SER A 319 4.81 41.00 9.57
C SER A 319 5.55 42.31 9.89
N SER A 320 5.29 42.90 11.06
CA SER A 320 5.95 44.10 11.57
C SER A 320 7.01 43.82 12.65
N LEU A 321 7.30 42.54 12.94
CA LEU A 321 8.22 42.15 14.00
C LEU A 321 9.68 42.29 13.53
N ASP A 322 10.44 43.18 14.18
CA ASP A 322 11.87 43.29 13.95
C ASP A 322 12.62 42.07 14.51
N VAL A 323 13.09 41.20 13.60
CA VAL A 323 13.88 40.03 13.95
C VAL A 323 15.32 40.44 14.21
N HIS A 324 15.74 40.42 15.48
CA HIS A 324 17.14 40.65 15.85
C HIS A 324 17.93 39.34 16.00
N PRO A 325 19.22 39.29 15.62
CA PRO A 325 20.07 38.11 15.80
C PRO A 325 20.08 37.53 17.22
N ARG A 326 20.01 38.38 18.25
CA ARG A 326 19.91 37.97 19.66
C ARG A 326 18.70 37.09 19.98
N MET A 327 17.63 37.15 19.19
CA MET A 327 16.44 36.30 19.35
C MET A 327 16.71 34.85 18.93
N LEU A 328 17.74 34.64 18.10
CA LEU A 328 18.14 33.33 17.58
C LEU A 328 19.36 32.75 18.32
N LEU A 329 19.94 33.50 19.25
CA LEU A 329 21.07 33.05 20.07
C LEU A 329 20.59 32.46 21.40
N PRO A 330 21.26 31.42 21.92
CA PRO A 330 20.99 30.92 23.25
C PRO A 330 21.20 31.98 24.32
N THR A 331 20.31 32.00 25.31
CA THR A 331 20.46 32.81 26.52
C THR A 331 21.42 32.17 27.51
N VAL A 332 21.90 32.93 28.49
CA VAL A 332 22.79 32.40 29.56
C VAL A 332 22.16 31.20 30.29
N LYS A 333 20.85 31.23 30.55
CA LYS A 333 20.11 30.13 31.18
C LYS A 333 20.10 28.88 30.29
N GLU A 334 19.95 29.06 28.98
CA GLU A 334 19.95 27.96 28.01
C GLU A 334 21.36 27.37 27.81
N GLU A 335 22.41 28.17 27.90
CA GLU A 335 23.81 27.70 27.88
C GLU A 335 24.14 26.85 29.13
N VAL A 336 23.74 27.30 30.33
CA VAL A 336 23.90 26.49 31.56
C VAL A 336 23.11 25.18 31.45
N SER A 337 21.88 25.23 30.92
CA SER A 337 21.10 24.02 30.68
C SER A 337 21.77 23.08 29.68
N TRP A 338 22.50 23.61 28.70
CA TRP A 338 23.18 22.82 27.67
C TRP A 338 24.45 22.13 28.18
N GLU A 339 25.18 22.78 29.08
CA GLU A 339 26.27 22.11 29.80
C GLU A 339 25.76 20.86 30.53
N LEU A 340 24.61 20.96 31.21
CA LEU A 340 23.97 19.82 31.86
C LEU A 340 23.54 18.73 30.87
N VAL A 341 23.12 19.08 29.66
CA VAL A 341 22.84 18.11 28.58
C VAL A 341 24.12 17.34 28.24
N ILE A 342 25.23 18.02 27.95
CA ILE A 342 26.50 17.38 27.61
C ILE A 342 26.98 16.49 28.76
N LYS A 343 27.01 17.01 29.99
CA LYS A 343 27.42 16.26 31.17
C LYS A 343 26.56 15.02 31.38
N SER A 344 25.26 15.09 31.08
CA SER A 344 24.39 13.91 31.19
C SER A 344 24.68 12.83 30.15
N GLN A 345 25.04 13.21 28.92
CA GLN A 345 25.46 12.26 27.89
C GLN A 345 26.82 11.61 28.22
N ILE A 346 27.75 12.38 28.79
CA ILE A 346 29.04 11.88 29.30
C ILE A 346 28.79 10.89 30.46
N ALA A 347 27.97 11.27 31.44
CA ALA A 347 27.63 10.43 32.58
C ALA A 347 26.95 9.12 32.16
N ASP A 348 26.02 9.18 31.20
CA ASP A 348 25.37 8.00 30.63
C ASP A 348 26.37 7.11 29.88
N ALA A 349 27.42 7.66 29.25
CA ALA A 349 28.47 6.87 28.60
C ALA A 349 29.39 6.20 29.62
N LEU A 350 29.80 6.93 30.65
CA LEU A 350 30.64 6.44 31.74
C LEU A 350 29.95 5.28 32.47
N LEU A 351 28.71 5.48 32.91
CA LEU A 351 27.96 4.49 33.69
C LEU A 351 27.50 3.28 32.86
N GLY A 352 27.39 3.45 31.54
CA GLY A 352 27.02 2.36 30.65
C GLY A 352 28.17 1.39 30.33
N TYR A 353 29.42 1.88 30.30
CA TYR A 353 30.54 1.15 29.69
C TYR A 353 31.85 1.15 30.48
N LEU A 354 32.06 2.10 31.41
CA LEU A 354 33.37 2.30 32.03
C LEU A 354 33.38 2.10 33.53
N ALA A 355 32.29 2.40 34.25
CA ALA A 355 32.25 2.20 35.68
C ALA A 355 30.83 1.99 36.20
N SER A 356 30.73 1.34 37.36
CA SER A 356 29.52 1.26 38.16
C SER A 356 29.68 2.09 39.43
N GLN A 357 28.57 2.63 39.92
CA GLN A 357 28.57 3.47 41.10
C GLN A 357 28.68 2.61 42.38
N SER A 358 29.67 2.86 43.24
CA SER A 358 29.80 2.16 44.54
C SER A 358 28.81 2.65 45.58
N GLU A 359 28.52 3.96 45.61
CA GLU A 359 27.59 4.60 46.55
C GLU A 359 26.89 5.81 45.93
N ARG A 360 25.74 6.21 46.48
CA ARG A 360 24.88 7.30 45.95
C ARG A 360 24.89 8.55 46.82
N LEU A 361 26.08 9.04 47.18
CA LEU A 361 26.22 10.28 47.97
C LEU A 361 26.04 11.53 47.11
N VAL A 362 26.52 11.50 45.85
CA VAL A 362 26.37 12.60 44.88
C VAL A 362 25.38 12.22 43.78
N SER A 363 24.50 13.15 43.42
CA SER A 363 23.57 12.99 42.30
C SER A 363 24.31 13.08 40.96
N ILE A 364 24.25 12.00 40.18
CA ILE A 364 24.79 11.93 38.82
C ILE A 364 23.60 11.84 37.86
N HIS A 365 23.43 12.86 37.04
CA HIS A 365 22.32 12.94 36.10
C HIS A 365 22.72 12.29 34.78
N THR A 366 22.12 11.15 34.42
CA THR A 366 22.29 10.50 33.09
C THR A 366 21.26 10.95 32.06
N LYS A 367 20.31 11.77 32.49
CA LYS A 367 19.32 12.41 31.62
C LYS A 367 19.38 13.91 31.80
N PRO A 368 19.27 14.69 30.72
CA PRO A 368 19.23 16.14 30.84
C PRO A 368 18.03 16.62 31.67
N PRO A 369 18.15 17.77 32.35
CA PRO A 369 17.05 18.35 33.12
C PRO A 369 15.86 18.71 32.23
N ALA A 370 14.65 18.64 32.79
CA ALA A 370 13.46 19.08 32.07
C ALA A 370 13.45 20.61 31.92
N VAL A 371 13.05 21.11 30.74
CA VAL A 371 12.94 22.56 30.46
C VAL A 371 11.47 22.90 30.28
N GLU A 372 10.85 22.29 29.28
CA GLU A 372 9.42 22.48 28.99
C GLU A 372 8.84 21.15 28.46
N PRO A 373 8.44 20.25 29.36
CA PRO A 373 7.85 18.97 28.98
C PRO A 373 6.37 19.14 28.57
N ILE A 374 6.01 18.50 27.46
CA ILE A 374 4.66 18.29 26.96
C ILE A 374 4.34 16.79 26.96
N SER A 375 3.06 16.45 26.79
CA SER A 375 2.64 15.04 26.68
C SER A 375 3.31 14.35 25.48
N SER A 376 4.09 13.31 25.75
CA SER A 376 4.70 12.42 24.74
C SER A 376 3.85 11.17 24.44
N LYS A 377 2.56 11.18 24.84
CA LYS A 377 1.63 10.09 24.51
C LYS A 377 1.55 9.94 23.00
N LYS A 378 1.62 8.69 22.52
CA LYS A 378 1.47 8.36 21.09
C LYS A 378 0.16 8.98 20.56
N PRO A 379 0.22 9.80 19.49
CA PRO A 379 -0.98 10.39 18.91
C PRO A 379 -1.85 9.30 18.28
N ASP A 380 -3.17 9.50 18.35
CA ASP A 380 -4.10 8.72 17.53
C ASP A 380 -4.13 9.35 16.13
N ILE A 381 -3.81 8.55 15.13
CA ILE A 381 -3.70 9.00 13.74
C ILE A 381 -4.71 8.23 12.87
N THR A 382 -5.31 8.94 11.93
CA THR A 382 -6.18 8.35 10.91
C THR A 382 -5.58 8.61 9.55
N MET A 383 -5.17 7.54 8.86
CA MET A 383 -4.65 7.65 7.50
C MET A 383 -5.73 8.17 6.55
N LEU A 384 -5.39 9.16 5.74
CA LEU A 384 -6.20 9.59 4.62
C LEU A 384 -6.18 8.54 3.51
N LYS A 385 -7.19 8.57 2.63
CA LYS A 385 -7.14 7.80 1.39
C LYS A 385 -5.97 8.34 0.54
N LEU A 386 -5.21 7.43 -0.05
CA LEU A 386 -4.11 7.79 -0.95
C LEU A 386 -4.63 8.69 -2.07
N MET A 387 -3.91 9.78 -2.32
CA MET A 387 -4.26 10.77 -3.32
C MET A 387 -3.34 10.60 -4.53
N ILE A 388 -3.92 10.58 -5.72
CA ILE A 388 -3.16 10.45 -6.98
C ILE A 388 -2.39 11.75 -7.26
N ALA A 389 -2.95 12.90 -6.86
CA ALA A 389 -2.27 14.17 -6.92
C ALA A 389 -0.96 14.15 -6.11
N SER A 390 0.07 14.80 -6.65
CA SER A 390 1.36 14.96 -6.00
C SER A 390 1.51 16.39 -5.49
N ASP A 391 1.98 16.56 -4.25
CA ASP A 391 2.19 17.89 -3.66
C ASP A 391 3.47 18.60 -4.18
N ASN A 392 4.18 18.00 -5.14
CA ASN A 392 5.44 18.50 -5.71
C ASN A 392 5.33 19.83 -6.47
N SER A 393 4.11 20.36 -6.67
CA SER A 393 3.86 21.68 -7.25
C SER A 393 2.74 22.40 -6.50
N ALA A 394 2.64 23.72 -6.66
CA ALA A 394 1.53 24.50 -6.10
C ALA A 394 0.16 24.01 -6.63
N GLN A 395 0.07 23.67 -7.93
CA GLN A 395 -1.14 23.11 -8.52
C GLN A 395 -1.51 21.77 -7.86
N GLY A 396 -0.55 20.85 -7.80
CA GLY A 396 -0.78 19.52 -7.22
C GLY A 396 -1.08 19.57 -5.72
N ALA A 397 -0.51 20.52 -4.98
CA ALA A 397 -0.91 20.80 -3.60
C ALA A 397 -2.38 21.27 -3.51
N GLY A 398 -2.87 22.03 -4.49
CA GLY A 398 -4.28 22.40 -4.60
C GLY A 398 -5.20 21.19 -4.80
N GLU A 399 -4.83 20.30 -5.72
CA GLU A 399 -5.54 19.04 -5.97
C GLU A 399 -5.55 18.11 -4.73
N VAL A 400 -4.47 18.11 -3.94
CA VAL A 400 -4.41 17.42 -2.65
C VAL A 400 -5.43 17.99 -1.66
N PHE A 401 -5.54 19.32 -1.54
CA PHE A 401 -6.55 19.94 -0.65
C PHE A 401 -7.98 19.70 -1.10
N GLU A 402 -8.24 19.71 -2.41
CA GLU A 402 -9.55 19.35 -2.96
C GLU A 402 -9.88 17.90 -2.58
N SER A 403 -8.94 16.96 -2.75
CA SER A 403 -9.14 15.57 -2.37
C SER A 403 -9.37 15.38 -0.86
N ILE A 404 -8.70 16.14 0.00
CA ILE A 404 -8.93 16.14 1.45
C ILE A 404 -10.35 16.65 1.77
N THR A 405 -10.77 17.72 1.09
CA THR A 405 -12.09 18.31 1.27
C THR A 405 -13.18 17.31 0.87
N ASP A 406 -13.02 16.64 -0.27
CA ASP A 406 -13.93 15.58 -0.74
C ASP A 406 -14.02 14.41 0.26
N GLN A 407 -12.87 14.01 0.81
CA GLN A 407 -12.81 12.96 1.83
C GLN A 407 -13.50 13.37 3.15
N SER A 408 -13.55 14.67 3.46
CA SER A 408 -14.22 15.19 4.65
C SER A 408 -15.75 15.23 4.52
N LYS A 409 -16.30 15.18 3.30
CA LYS A 409 -17.73 15.41 3.01
C LYS A 409 -18.31 16.68 3.64
N MET A 410 -17.46 17.65 4.00
CA MET A 410 -17.89 18.95 4.50
C MET A 410 -18.04 19.91 3.32
N SER A 411 -18.93 20.90 3.45
CA SER A 411 -18.96 21.98 2.45
C SER A 411 -17.63 22.74 2.45
N ALA A 412 -17.19 23.20 1.27
CA ALA A 412 -15.98 24.01 1.13
C ALA A 412 -16.00 25.24 2.06
N THR A 413 -17.17 25.87 2.22
CA THR A 413 -17.38 27.00 3.15
C THR A 413 -17.13 26.63 4.60
N ARG A 414 -17.58 25.45 5.05
CA ARG A 414 -17.35 24.98 6.41
C ARG A 414 -15.89 24.60 6.62
N PHE A 415 -15.27 23.94 5.64
CA PHE A 415 -13.85 23.61 5.68
C PHE A 415 -12.96 24.86 5.74
N ALA A 416 -13.29 25.90 4.97
CA ALA A 416 -12.61 27.18 4.94
C ALA A 416 -12.83 28.05 6.21
N SER A 417 -13.88 27.75 6.99
CA SER A 417 -14.16 28.47 8.25
C SER A 417 -13.22 28.10 9.40
N TRP A 418 -12.51 26.98 9.29
CA TRP A 418 -11.61 26.47 10.34
C TRP A 418 -10.16 26.86 10.07
N LEU A 419 -9.38 27.12 11.13
CA LEU A 419 -7.92 27.19 11.02
C LEU A 419 -7.38 25.78 10.74
N GLN A 420 -6.85 25.58 9.52
CA GLN A 420 -6.28 24.32 9.04
C GLN A 420 -4.77 24.32 9.30
N VAL A 421 -4.28 23.38 10.10
CA VAL A 421 -2.84 23.23 10.35
C VAL A 421 -2.32 22.06 9.52
N VAL A 422 -1.38 22.34 8.63
CA VAL A 422 -0.80 21.39 7.69
C VAL A 422 0.68 21.21 7.97
N ASP A 423 1.05 20.01 8.41
CA ASP A 423 2.44 19.59 8.58
C ASP A 423 2.93 18.89 7.32
N GLY A 424 4.12 19.26 6.84
CA GLY A 424 4.76 18.63 5.70
C GLY A 424 6.25 18.89 5.64
N ASN A 425 6.89 18.35 4.61
CA ASN A 425 8.28 18.66 4.31
C ASN A 425 8.41 20.11 3.78
N LEU A 426 9.65 20.60 3.61
CA LEU A 426 9.90 21.98 3.16
C LEU A 426 9.32 22.27 1.77
N GLY A 427 9.39 21.30 0.85
CA GLY A 427 8.82 21.42 -0.49
C GLY A 427 7.31 21.58 -0.43
N THR A 428 6.63 20.68 0.29
CA THR A 428 5.17 20.75 0.53
C THR A 428 4.77 22.10 1.12
N CYS A 429 5.42 22.54 2.20
CA CYS A 429 5.10 23.81 2.85
C CYS A 429 5.29 25.01 1.91
N THR A 430 6.33 24.98 1.07
CA THR A 430 6.62 26.03 0.08
C THR A 430 5.56 26.06 -1.02
N ASN A 431 5.14 24.89 -1.51
CA ASN A 431 4.10 24.77 -2.54
C ASN A 431 2.75 25.24 -2.04
N VAL A 432 2.36 24.88 -0.82
CA VAL A 432 1.14 25.37 -0.16
C VAL A 432 1.21 26.89 0.03
N SER A 433 2.34 27.43 0.52
CA SER A 433 2.50 28.88 0.67
C SER A 433 2.43 29.63 -0.67
N THR A 434 2.99 29.04 -1.73
CA THR A 434 2.92 29.59 -3.10
C THR A 434 1.47 29.59 -3.59
N LEU A 435 0.73 28.51 -3.35
CA LEU A 435 -0.68 28.40 -3.68
C LEU A 435 -1.52 29.47 -2.95
N CYS A 436 -1.30 29.66 -1.64
CA CYS A 436 -1.97 30.73 -0.89
C CYS A 436 -1.69 32.10 -1.51
N ASN A 437 -0.43 32.40 -1.87
CA ASN A 437 -0.08 33.68 -2.51
C ASN A 437 -0.72 33.86 -3.89
N GLN A 438 -0.87 32.79 -4.68
CA GLN A 438 -1.53 32.84 -6.00
C GLN A 438 -3.04 33.10 -5.90
N ARG A 439 -3.67 32.70 -4.79
CA ARG A 439 -5.12 32.82 -4.56
C ARG A 439 -5.52 34.07 -3.76
N ILE A 440 -4.56 34.90 -3.35
CA ILE A 440 -4.81 36.17 -2.64
C ILE A 440 -4.64 37.37 -3.60
N PRO A 441 -5.60 38.31 -3.67
CA PRO A 441 -6.87 38.33 -2.95
C PRO A 441 -8.00 37.61 -3.73
N SER A 442 -8.63 36.60 -3.12
CA SER A 442 -9.92 36.06 -3.62
C SER A 442 -11.07 36.69 -2.85
N ARG A 443 -12.19 36.96 -3.55
CA ARG A 443 -13.46 37.38 -2.93
C ARG A 443 -14.23 36.20 -2.35
N HIS A 444 -13.84 34.98 -2.70
CA HIS A 444 -14.46 33.73 -2.28
C HIS A 444 -13.64 33.10 -1.15
N VAL A 445 -14.25 32.94 0.03
CA VAL A 445 -13.55 32.47 1.25
C VAL A 445 -13.04 31.03 1.06
N GLU A 446 -13.82 30.22 0.33
CA GLU A 446 -13.50 28.86 -0.08
C GLU A 446 -12.24 28.73 -0.96
N GLU A 447 -11.88 29.78 -1.72
CA GLU A 447 -10.72 29.74 -2.61
C GLU A 447 -9.46 30.39 -2.01
N SER A 448 -9.63 31.24 -1.00
CA SER A 448 -8.58 32.10 -0.44
C SER A 448 -7.43 31.35 0.25
N LEU A 449 -7.69 30.18 0.85
CA LEU A 449 -6.75 29.40 1.68
C LEU A 449 -6.04 30.20 2.80
N GLU A 450 -6.52 31.41 3.15
CA GLU A 450 -5.98 32.24 4.24
C GLU A 450 -6.06 31.56 5.62
N ASN A 451 -6.93 30.58 5.75
CA ASN A 451 -7.13 29.79 6.95
C ASN A 451 -6.16 28.60 7.05
N VAL A 452 -5.24 28.42 6.09
CA VAL A 452 -4.23 27.36 6.09
C VAL A 452 -2.91 27.85 6.67
N LEU A 453 -2.47 27.22 7.75
CA LEU A 453 -1.17 27.41 8.38
C LEU A 453 -0.30 26.18 8.11
N THR A 454 0.83 26.38 7.44
CA THR A 454 1.83 25.32 7.26
C THR A 454 2.86 25.32 8.38
N ILE A 455 3.24 24.12 8.83
CA ILE A 455 4.29 23.90 9.81
C ILE A 455 5.29 22.91 9.22
N LEU A 456 6.59 23.21 9.35
CA LEU A 456 7.63 22.28 8.95
C LEU A 456 7.67 21.10 9.91
N GLY A 457 7.68 19.89 9.35
CA GLY A 457 7.79 18.66 10.14
C GLY A 457 9.06 18.65 10.97
N GLY A 458 8.91 18.63 12.29
CA GLY A 458 10.02 18.69 13.23
C GLY A 458 11.02 17.53 13.03
N ALA A 459 10.51 16.33 12.78
CA ALA A 459 11.34 15.15 12.49
C ALA A 459 12.09 15.29 11.15
N HIS A 460 11.42 15.77 10.10
CA HIS A 460 12.06 15.97 8.80
C HIS A 460 13.15 17.06 8.85
N THR A 461 12.89 18.15 9.58
CA THR A 461 13.90 19.20 9.85
C THR A 461 15.12 18.62 10.57
N MET A 462 14.90 17.83 11.63
CA MET A 462 15.98 17.14 12.33
C MET A 462 16.74 16.20 11.40
N TRP A 463 16.06 15.38 10.61
CA TRP A 463 16.69 14.42 9.70
C TRP A 463 17.54 15.09 8.63
N LYS A 464 17.06 16.16 7.99
CA LYS A 464 17.82 16.89 6.97
C LYS A 464 19.07 17.55 7.53
N ILE A 465 18.96 18.22 8.69
CA ILE A 465 20.12 18.83 9.35
C ILE A 465 21.11 17.76 9.82
N SER A 466 20.59 16.68 10.41
CA SER A 466 21.42 15.55 10.87
C SER A 466 22.16 14.88 9.72
N GLN A 467 21.52 14.74 8.56
CA GLN A 467 22.14 14.20 7.35
C GLN A 467 23.29 15.10 6.88
N ALA A 468 23.08 16.41 6.80
CA ALA A 468 24.14 17.35 6.41
C ALA A 468 25.33 17.32 7.38
N ILE A 469 25.07 17.32 8.69
CA ILE A 469 26.11 17.18 9.72
C ILE A 469 26.84 15.84 9.58
N TYR A 470 26.09 14.75 9.43
CA TYR A 470 26.66 13.41 9.37
C TYR A 470 27.53 13.24 8.13
N SER A 471 27.05 13.64 6.94
CA SER A 471 27.85 13.61 5.70
C SER A 471 29.16 14.39 5.81
N LYS A 472 29.18 15.49 6.56
CA LYS A 472 30.41 16.26 6.83
C LYS A 472 31.42 15.50 7.69
N HIS A 473 30.94 14.63 8.59
CA HIS A 473 31.79 13.92 9.56
C HIS A 473 32.11 12.48 9.17
N VAL A 474 31.46 11.93 8.14
CA VAL A 474 31.71 10.55 7.65
C VAL A 474 33.19 10.36 7.33
N GLY A 475 33.79 11.27 6.58
CA GLY A 475 35.18 11.21 6.12
C GLY A 475 35.34 10.46 4.79
N ASP A 476 36.60 10.23 4.39
CA ASP A 476 36.96 9.52 3.16
C ASP A 476 37.40 8.09 3.50
N THR A 477 36.61 7.10 3.05
CA THR A 477 36.87 5.68 3.26
C THR A 477 38.03 5.16 2.41
N SER A 478 38.44 5.90 1.37
CA SER A 478 39.56 5.54 0.50
C SER A 478 40.93 5.98 1.05
N ASP A 479 40.97 6.93 2.00
CA ASP A 479 42.20 7.32 2.70
C ASP A 479 42.30 6.64 4.07
N ALA A 480 43.20 5.66 4.20
CA ALA A 480 43.46 4.95 5.45
C ALA A 480 43.93 5.85 6.62
N ARG A 481 44.38 7.08 6.33
CA ARG A 481 44.80 8.08 7.34
C ARG A 481 43.65 8.97 7.78
N ASP A 482 42.52 8.94 7.08
CA ASP A 482 41.32 9.68 7.47
C ASP A 482 40.85 9.21 8.86
N SER A 483 40.21 10.13 9.60
CA SER A 483 39.73 9.87 10.97
C SER A 483 38.24 10.19 11.14
N GLY A 484 37.52 10.17 10.02
CA GLY A 484 36.09 10.34 9.96
C GLY A 484 35.32 9.30 10.76
N SER A 485 34.02 9.51 10.87
CA SER A 485 33.15 8.62 11.63
C SER A 485 33.02 7.23 11.01
N TRP A 486 33.37 7.04 9.74
CA TRP A 486 33.35 5.73 9.08
C TRP A 486 34.19 4.69 9.85
N ARG A 487 35.33 5.09 10.44
CA ARG A 487 36.20 4.17 11.20
C ARG A 487 35.53 3.57 12.42
N PHE A 488 34.65 4.32 13.07
CA PHE A 488 33.90 3.83 14.23
C PHE A 488 32.90 2.77 13.80
N LEU A 489 32.22 2.99 12.68
CA LEU A 489 31.25 2.03 12.16
C LEU A 489 31.94 0.77 11.63
N ASP A 490 33.05 0.92 10.93
CA ASP A 490 33.90 -0.19 10.47
C ASP A 490 34.41 -1.03 11.65
N SER A 491 34.92 -0.37 12.70
CA SER A 491 35.35 -1.05 13.94
C SER A 491 34.21 -1.76 14.68
N LEU A 492 32.96 -1.32 14.47
CA LEU A 492 31.75 -1.96 15.01
C LEU A 492 31.18 -3.03 14.06
N GLY A 493 31.86 -3.34 12.94
CA GLY A 493 31.44 -4.34 11.96
C GLY A 493 30.27 -3.90 11.06
N ILE A 494 30.03 -2.60 10.92
CA ILE A 494 28.96 -2.05 10.08
C ILE A 494 29.56 -1.72 8.69
N PRO A 495 29.09 -2.35 7.60
CA PRO A 495 29.66 -2.16 6.27
C PRO A 495 29.36 -0.77 5.69
N GLU A 496 30.26 -0.28 4.85
CA GLU A 496 30.23 1.05 4.22
C GLU A 496 28.92 1.34 3.47
N SER A 497 28.38 0.35 2.76
CA SER A 497 27.11 0.49 2.02
C SER A 497 25.91 0.83 2.90
N LYS A 498 25.99 0.59 4.21
CA LYS A 498 24.95 0.94 5.20
C LYS A 498 25.25 2.23 5.96
N MET A 499 26.35 2.92 5.63
CA MET A 499 26.78 4.11 6.37
C MET A 499 26.09 5.39 5.90
N THR A 500 25.71 5.52 4.63
CA THR A 500 25.23 6.79 4.03
C THR A 500 23.97 6.65 3.17
N ASP A 501 23.16 5.61 3.40
CA ASP A 501 21.88 5.47 2.67
C ASP A 501 21.01 6.71 2.92
N LYS A 502 20.79 7.50 1.86
CA LYS A 502 20.09 8.79 1.92
C LYS A 502 18.61 8.63 2.27
N LYS A 503 18.05 7.41 2.24
CA LYS A 503 16.63 7.15 2.46
C LYS A 503 16.31 6.52 3.82
N ASP A 504 17.29 6.03 4.58
CA ASP A 504 17.06 5.45 5.93
C ASP A 504 17.54 6.37 7.06
N PHE A 505 16.72 7.38 7.37
CA PHE A 505 16.99 8.31 8.45
C PHE A 505 17.05 7.65 9.84
N THR A 506 16.35 6.53 10.04
CA THR A 506 16.35 5.82 11.33
C THR A 506 17.69 5.15 11.57
N LEU A 507 18.22 4.46 10.55
CA LEU A 507 19.54 3.86 10.62
C LEU A 507 20.63 4.92 10.75
N MET A 508 20.52 6.04 10.02
CA MET A 508 21.43 7.17 10.12
C MET A 508 21.53 7.69 11.57
N ILE A 509 20.41 8.02 12.22
CA ILE A 509 20.40 8.51 13.60
C ILE A 509 21.00 7.47 14.57
N LYS A 510 20.68 6.18 14.40
CA LYS A 510 21.27 5.10 15.22
C LYS A 510 22.79 5.00 15.05
N ASN A 511 23.30 5.19 13.83
CA ASN A 511 24.73 5.17 13.57
C ASN A 511 25.41 6.38 14.23
N ILE A 512 24.82 7.57 14.12
CA ILE A 512 25.31 8.78 14.81
C ILE A 512 25.35 8.57 16.32
N GLU A 513 24.29 8.01 16.92
CA GLU A 513 24.24 7.67 18.34
C GLU A 513 25.39 6.72 18.75
N LYS A 514 25.64 5.67 17.96
CA LYS A 514 26.75 4.71 18.22
C LYS A 514 28.12 5.40 18.15
N ILE A 515 28.36 6.18 17.09
CA ILE A 515 29.63 6.89 16.90
C ILE A 515 29.86 7.89 18.05
N HIS A 516 28.82 8.65 18.39
CA HIS A 516 28.87 9.63 19.47
C HIS A 516 29.19 8.96 20.81
N LYS A 517 28.48 7.88 21.13
CA LYS A 517 28.70 7.09 22.35
C LYS A 517 30.13 6.53 22.42
N ALA A 518 30.62 5.93 21.34
CA ALA A 518 31.98 5.41 21.27
C ALA A 518 33.04 6.52 21.40
N SER A 519 32.80 7.68 20.79
CA SER A 519 33.68 8.86 20.91
C SER A 519 33.73 9.38 22.35
N LEU A 520 32.58 9.44 23.03
CA LEU A 520 32.51 9.82 24.46
C LEU A 520 33.27 8.84 25.34
N ILE A 521 33.08 7.53 25.15
CA ILE A 521 33.81 6.48 25.90
C ILE A 521 35.31 6.68 25.78
N TYR A 522 35.82 6.87 24.55
CA TYR A 522 37.23 7.15 24.32
C TYR A 522 37.71 8.42 25.05
N CYS A 523 36.95 9.52 24.98
CA CYS A 523 37.31 10.77 25.67
C CYS A 523 37.36 10.60 27.18
N ILE A 524 36.44 9.83 27.76
CA ILE A 524 36.43 9.53 29.19
C ILE A 524 37.65 8.67 29.56
N MET A 525 37.98 7.64 28.78
CA MET A 525 39.18 6.81 29.01
C MET A 525 40.47 7.63 28.98
N VAL A 526 40.57 8.63 28.08
CA VAL A 526 41.71 9.56 28.02
C VAL A 526 41.80 10.47 29.25
N VAL A 527 40.68 10.76 29.91
CA VAL A 527 40.65 11.52 31.18
C VAL A 527 40.93 10.62 32.38
N MET A 528 40.57 9.34 32.29
CA MET A 528 40.86 8.33 33.31
C MET A 528 42.27 7.74 33.19
N GLU A 529 43.00 8.04 32.11
CA GLU A 529 44.31 7.48 31.76
C GLU A 529 44.28 5.95 31.56
N THR A 530 43.17 5.45 31.02
CA THR A 530 42.90 4.02 30.78
C THR A 530 42.71 3.71 29.30
N GLU A 531 43.21 4.52 28.37
CA GLU A 531 42.94 4.36 26.93
C GLU A 531 43.49 3.06 26.33
N LYS A 532 44.44 2.41 27.01
CA LYS A 532 45.03 1.13 26.61
C LYS A 532 44.30 -0.07 27.20
N ASP A 533 43.41 0.16 28.15
CA ASP A 533 42.72 -0.92 28.87
C ASP A 533 41.56 -1.46 28.03
N PRO A 534 41.36 -2.78 27.97
CA PRO A 534 40.21 -3.35 27.29
C PRO A 534 38.92 -3.04 28.06
N LEU A 535 37.83 -2.78 27.34
CA LEU A 535 36.50 -2.68 27.95
C LEU A 535 36.11 -4.03 28.55
N THR A 536 35.83 -4.06 29.85
CA THR A 536 35.46 -5.28 30.59
C THR A 536 33.94 -5.36 30.79
N LYS A 537 33.39 -6.58 30.76
CA LYS A 537 31.95 -6.80 31.05
C LYS A 537 31.58 -6.48 32.50
N VAL A 538 32.55 -6.57 33.41
CA VAL A 538 32.37 -6.25 34.83
C VAL A 538 32.92 -4.85 35.06
N LEU A 539 32.02 -3.89 35.22
CA LEU A 539 32.39 -2.49 35.36
C LEU A 539 33.08 -2.24 36.72
N PRO A 540 34.27 -1.59 36.75
CA PRO A 540 34.93 -1.21 37.99
C PRO A 540 34.04 -0.30 38.82
N LYS A 541 34.09 -0.45 40.14
CA LYS A 541 33.31 0.36 41.07
C LYS A 541 34.04 1.67 41.36
N LEU A 542 33.39 2.80 41.11
CA LEU A 542 33.89 4.14 41.41
C LEU A 542 32.93 4.89 42.34
N SER A 543 33.49 5.72 43.20
CA SER A 543 32.71 6.61 44.06
C SER A 543 31.92 7.62 43.23
N SER A 544 30.77 8.03 43.74
CA SER A 544 29.91 9.04 43.10
C SER A 544 30.60 10.39 42.89
N GLU A 545 31.47 10.78 43.82
CA GLU A 545 32.33 11.98 43.69
C GLU A 545 33.30 11.84 42.53
N LYS A 546 34.00 10.70 42.43
CA LYS A 546 34.97 10.43 41.36
C LYS A 546 34.32 10.31 39.99
N ILE A 547 33.12 9.75 39.92
CA ILE A 547 32.34 9.72 38.67
C ILE A 547 31.98 11.14 38.24
N LYS A 548 31.48 11.98 39.16
CA LYS A 548 31.18 13.38 38.85
C LYS A 548 32.43 14.14 38.41
N GLU A 549 33.55 13.95 39.10
CA GLU A 549 34.84 14.53 38.73
C GLU A 549 35.27 14.13 37.31
N HIS A 550 35.18 12.85 36.95
CA HIS A 550 35.49 12.41 35.58
C HIS A 550 34.54 13.01 34.53
N VAL A 551 33.25 13.16 34.85
CA VAL A 551 32.28 13.82 33.96
C VAL A 551 32.65 15.30 33.75
N ASP A 552 32.91 16.04 34.83
CA ASP A 552 33.27 17.45 34.79
C ASP A 552 34.61 17.65 34.05
N ASN A 553 35.64 16.84 34.35
CA ASN A 553 36.94 16.91 33.68
C ASN A 553 36.85 16.56 32.18
N THR A 554 35.97 15.62 31.80
CA THR A 554 35.73 15.30 30.37
C THR A 554 35.06 16.47 29.65
N TYR A 555 34.10 17.13 30.30
CA TYR A 555 33.48 18.34 29.76
C TYR A 555 34.52 19.45 29.58
N GLU A 556 35.32 19.75 30.61
CA GLU A 556 36.33 20.80 30.56
C GLU A 556 37.40 20.55 29.50
N ARG A 557 37.79 19.30 29.26
CA ARG A 557 38.83 18.95 28.30
C ARG A 557 38.37 18.92 26.84
N PHE A 558 37.12 18.55 26.57
CA PHE A 558 36.64 18.28 25.20
C PHE A 558 35.47 19.15 24.74
N PHE A 559 34.74 19.79 25.65
CA PHE A 559 33.51 20.53 25.33
C PHE A 559 33.53 22.01 25.73
N SER A 560 34.39 22.42 26.66
CA SER A 560 34.52 23.82 27.09
C SER A 560 34.90 24.76 25.93
N PRO A 561 34.47 26.03 25.97
CA PRO A 561 34.90 27.05 25.01
C PRO A 561 36.44 27.17 24.92
N GLU A 562 37.11 27.16 26.07
CA GLU A 562 38.56 27.32 26.19
C GLU A 562 39.31 26.13 25.57
N ALA A 563 38.81 24.90 25.78
CA ALA A 563 39.39 23.73 25.14
C ALA A 563 39.28 23.81 23.61
N LYS A 564 38.16 24.32 23.09
CA LYS A 564 37.93 24.46 21.64
C LYS A 564 38.85 25.50 21.03
N GLU A 565 38.98 26.66 21.68
CA GLU A 565 39.89 27.71 21.22
C GLU A 565 41.35 27.24 21.21
N LYS A 566 41.75 26.47 22.23
CA LYS A 566 43.05 25.80 22.24
C LYS A 566 43.18 24.79 21.10
N ALA A 567 42.22 23.90 20.90
CA ALA A 567 42.29 22.91 19.83
C ALA A 567 42.31 23.54 18.42
N MET A 568 41.64 24.68 18.21
CA MET A 568 41.65 25.40 16.94
C MET A 568 42.95 26.19 16.69
N SER A 569 43.61 26.67 17.75
CA SER A 569 44.89 27.40 17.65
C SER A 569 46.11 26.49 17.50
N HIS A 570 46.01 25.21 17.92
CA HIS A 570 47.08 24.23 17.78
C HIS A 570 47.05 23.52 16.42
N SER A 571 48.22 23.12 15.90
CA SER A 571 48.39 22.41 14.62
C SER A 571 47.97 20.92 14.66
N ASN A 572 46.94 20.54 15.44
CA ASN A 572 46.42 19.17 15.46
C ASN A 572 44.99 19.10 14.88
N PRO A 573 44.87 18.93 13.55
CA PRO A 573 43.58 18.81 12.87
C PRO A 573 42.70 17.68 13.40
N LYS A 574 43.28 16.57 13.87
CA LYS A 574 42.52 15.40 14.34
C LYS A 574 41.76 15.69 15.62
N LEU A 575 42.40 16.37 16.58
CA LEU A 575 41.75 16.76 17.83
C LEU A 575 40.64 17.79 17.58
N SER A 576 40.92 18.80 16.75
CA SER A 576 39.92 19.80 16.36
C SER A 576 38.70 19.16 15.68
N ASN A 577 38.93 18.25 14.73
CA ASN A 577 37.84 17.52 14.05
C ASN A 577 37.04 16.63 15.01
N LEU A 578 37.69 15.94 15.94
CA LEU A 578 37.01 15.14 16.96
C LEU A 578 36.09 16.02 17.84
N MET A 579 36.59 17.16 18.32
CA MET A 579 35.81 18.06 19.17
C MET A 579 34.63 18.69 18.42
N LEU A 580 34.81 19.04 17.15
CA LEU A 580 33.73 19.51 16.29
C LEU A 580 32.65 18.43 16.10
N ARG A 581 33.06 17.18 15.81
CA ARG A 581 32.12 16.05 15.66
C ARG A 581 31.36 15.78 16.95
N LEU A 582 32.04 15.77 18.11
CA LEU A 582 31.40 15.58 19.41
C LEU A 582 30.32 16.64 19.66
N LEU A 583 30.60 17.92 19.36
CA LEU A 583 29.64 19.00 19.52
C LEU A 583 28.43 18.81 18.60
N ASP A 584 28.67 18.58 17.32
CA ASP A 584 27.62 18.46 16.32
C ASP A 584 26.74 17.22 16.60
N PHE A 585 27.34 16.07 16.90
CA PHE A 585 26.59 14.84 17.21
C PHE A 585 25.83 14.94 18.53
N THR A 586 26.34 15.67 19.52
CA THR A 586 25.59 15.97 20.76
C THR A 586 24.25 16.63 20.43
N THR A 587 24.23 17.60 19.48
CA THR A 587 22.99 18.28 19.09
C THR A 587 21.98 17.35 18.43
N ILE A 588 22.44 16.40 17.61
CA ILE A 588 21.57 15.41 16.95
C ILE A 588 21.00 14.43 17.97
N VAL A 589 21.87 13.87 18.82
CA VAL A 589 21.48 12.90 19.85
C VAL A 589 20.50 13.55 20.83
N GLU A 590 20.77 14.77 21.29
CA GLU A 590 19.85 15.51 22.16
C GLU A 590 18.55 15.85 21.44
N GLY A 591 18.59 16.34 20.20
CA GLY A 591 17.38 16.67 19.44
C GLY A 591 16.42 15.48 19.33
N ASN A 592 16.96 14.32 18.96
CA ASN A 592 16.20 13.06 18.88
C ASN A 592 15.66 12.61 20.26
N ALA A 593 16.47 12.69 21.31
CA ALA A 593 16.04 12.33 22.67
C ALA A 593 14.98 13.29 23.24
N ALA A 594 15.14 14.59 23.02
CA ALA A 594 14.21 15.63 23.43
C ALA A 594 12.85 15.48 22.73
N MET A 595 12.84 15.22 21.42
CA MET A 595 11.61 14.95 20.66
C MET A 595 10.89 13.70 21.19
N LYS A 596 11.60 12.58 21.38
CA LYS A 596 11.01 11.32 21.89
C LYS A 596 10.45 11.45 23.31
N SER A 597 11.06 12.31 24.14
CA SER A 597 10.61 12.55 25.51
C SER A 597 9.54 13.63 25.63
N GLY A 598 9.16 14.28 24.52
CA GLY A 598 8.20 15.38 24.51
C GLY A 598 8.69 16.61 25.27
N ASN A 599 9.98 16.95 25.24
CA ASN A 599 10.50 18.14 25.91
C ASN A 599 10.80 19.24 24.89
N ILE A 600 9.76 20.01 24.56
CA ILE A 600 9.82 21.02 23.50
C ILE A 600 10.86 22.11 23.81
N GLY A 601 11.04 22.49 25.08
CA GLY A 601 12.06 23.47 25.47
C GLY A 601 13.48 23.03 25.12
N ARG A 602 13.80 21.74 25.30
CA ARG A 602 15.10 21.19 24.88
C ARG A 602 15.24 21.11 23.36
N VAL A 603 14.16 20.78 22.64
CA VAL A 603 14.14 20.82 21.18
C VAL A 603 14.43 22.24 20.67
N MET A 604 13.78 23.25 21.25
CA MET A 604 14.01 24.66 20.88
C MET A 604 15.44 25.11 21.16
N ASN A 605 16.04 24.66 22.27
CA ASN A 605 17.45 24.95 22.56
C ASN A 605 18.39 24.35 21.49
N VAL A 606 18.13 23.12 21.03
CA VAL A 606 18.88 22.50 19.93
C VAL A 606 18.69 23.30 18.63
N TRP A 607 17.45 23.67 18.31
CA TRP A 607 17.14 24.42 17.09
C TRP A 607 17.77 25.82 17.07
N LYS A 608 17.80 26.54 18.19
CA LYS A 608 18.53 27.82 18.29
C LYS A 608 20.02 27.66 17.96
N ARG A 609 20.64 26.55 18.40
CA ARG A 609 22.04 26.25 18.08
C ARG A 609 22.28 25.97 16.61
N TRP A 610 21.32 25.35 15.92
CA TRP A 610 21.34 25.18 14.47
C TRP A 610 21.04 26.49 13.72
N ALA A 611 20.17 27.33 14.27
CA ALA A 611 19.77 28.62 13.69
C ALA A 611 20.87 29.69 13.74
N SER A 612 21.84 29.57 14.65
CA SER A 612 22.99 30.49 14.71
C SER A 612 23.63 30.65 13.33
N LEU A 613 23.51 31.87 12.79
CA LEU A 613 23.77 32.21 11.39
C LEU A 613 25.14 31.73 10.89
N ASN A 614 26.14 31.62 11.76
CA ASN A 614 27.50 31.20 11.41
C ASN A 614 27.59 29.69 11.15
N ASN A 615 26.82 28.88 11.86
CA ASN A 615 26.71 27.43 11.63
C ASN A 615 25.83 27.14 10.42
N CYS A 616 24.68 27.81 10.31
CA CYS A 616 23.80 27.69 9.15
C CYS A 616 24.52 28.16 7.87
N MET A 617 25.19 29.31 7.86
CA MET A 617 25.93 29.82 6.70
C MET A 617 27.18 28.99 6.36
N ARG A 618 27.93 28.44 7.34
CA ARG A 618 29.00 27.46 7.05
C ARG A 618 28.43 26.19 6.45
N MET A 619 27.32 25.69 6.98
CA MET A 619 26.67 24.47 6.51
C MET A 619 26.08 24.66 5.10
N CYS A 620 25.40 25.77 4.84
CA CYS A 620 24.84 26.16 3.54
C CYS A 620 25.91 26.38 2.46
N ARG A 621 27.01 27.07 2.78
CA ARG A 621 28.11 27.31 1.83
C ARG A 621 28.94 26.06 1.53
N GLN A 622 29.00 25.09 2.46
CA GLN A 622 29.80 23.87 2.29
C GLN A 622 29.04 22.75 1.57
N ASN A 623 27.70 22.76 1.58
CA ASN A 623 26.87 21.65 1.10
C ASN A 623 25.90 22.03 -0.02
N ASP A 624 26.07 23.21 -0.63
CA ASP A 624 25.27 23.73 -1.75
C ASP A 624 23.76 23.43 -1.64
N ILE A 625 23.20 23.83 -0.50
CA ILE A 625 21.86 23.42 -0.07
C ILE A 625 20.76 24.24 -0.76
N CYS A 626 21.15 25.28 -1.49
CA CYS A 626 20.26 26.12 -2.28
C CYS A 626 20.63 25.98 -3.75
N TYR A 627 20.05 25.00 -4.45
CA TYR A 627 19.86 25.12 -5.89
C TYR A 627 18.86 26.27 -6.12
N THR A 628 19.37 27.49 -6.28
CA THR A 628 18.63 28.62 -6.86
C THR A 628 19.62 29.71 -7.31
N SER A 629 20.28 29.45 -8.43
CA SER A 629 20.46 30.49 -9.44
C SER A 629 20.56 29.83 -10.80
N ALA A 630 19.42 29.59 -11.44
CA ALA A 630 19.43 29.49 -12.89
C ALA A 630 19.87 30.87 -13.41
N LYS A 631 21.09 30.98 -13.93
CA LYS A 631 21.40 32.06 -14.85
C LYS A 631 20.73 31.68 -16.16
N ILE A 632 19.78 32.50 -16.58
CA ILE A 632 19.20 32.47 -17.91
C ILE A 632 20.37 32.51 -18.91
N ASP A 633 20.40 31.53 -19.81
CA ASP A 633 21.24 31.39 -21.02
C ASP A 633 22.37 30.32 -21.09
N ASP A 634 22.63 29.50 -20.06
CA ASP A 634 23.74 28.51 -20.12
C ASP A 634 23.33 27.03 -20.36
N TYR A 635 22.20 26.74 -21.02
CA TYR A 635 21.92 25.38 -21.50
C TYR A 635 21.80 25.29 -23.02
N ILE A 636 22.91 24.96 -23.67
CA ILE A 636 22.92 24.31 -24.98
C ILE A 636 23.03 22.80 -24.70
N PRO A 637 22.03 21.98 -25.04
CA PRO A 637 22.10 20.54 -24.82
C PRO A 637 23.28 19.95 -25.60
N GLN A 638 24.26 19.37 -24.89
CA GLN A 638 25.22 18.49 -25.54
C GLN A 638 24.52 17.19 -25.93
N GLN A 639 24.68 16.81 -27.19
CA GLN A 639 24.22 15.54 -27.73
C GLN A 639 24.88 14.40 -26.93
N LEU A 640 24.06 13.56 -26.28
CA LEU A 640 24.57 12.39 -25.57
C LEU A 640 25.22 11.43 -26.57
N GLU A 641 26.52 11.18 -26.42
CA GLU A 641 27.16 10.06 -27.09
C GLU A 641 26.60 8.73 -26.55
N ASP A 642 26.40 7.78 -27.47
CA ASP A 642 25.86 6.46 -27.20
C ASP A 642 26.65 5.74 -26.09
N PHE A 643 26.03 5.65 -24.91
CA PHE A 643 26.61 5.08 -23.69
C PHE A 643 27.09 3.64 -23.89
N TYR A 644 26.49 2.90 -24.84
CA TYR A 644 26.89 1.55 -25.18
C TYR A 644 28.19 1.52 -25.99
N ALA A 645 28.38 2.48 -26.91
CA ALA A 645 29.62 2.59 -27.68
C ALA A 645 30.82 2.91 -26.76
N VAL A 646 30.62 3.80 -25.78
CA VAL A 646 31.64 4.14 -24.76
C VAL A 646 31.95 2.93 -23.87
N GLY A 647 30.94 2.18 -23.43
CA GLY A 647 31.11 0.97 -22.62
C GLY A 647 31.85 -0.16 -23.34
N ILE A 648 31.50 -0.45 -24.60
CA ILE A 648 32.16 -1.46 -25.43
C ILE A 648 33.61 -1.08 -25.71
N THR A 649 33.88 0.21 -25.99
CA THR A 649 35.23 0.70 -26.25
C THR A 649 36.12 0.54 -25.02
N LYS A 650 35.59 0.84 -23.83
CA LYS A 650 36.29 0.70 -22.54
C LYS A 650 36.57 -0.76 -22.17
N MET A 651 35.64 -1.68 -22.45
CA MET A 651 35.87 -3.12 -22.29
C MET A 651 36.92 -3.65 -23.26
N LYS A 652 36.93 -3.18 -24.51
CA LYS A 652 37.97 -3.54 -25.50
C LYS A 652 39.35 -3.00 -25.11
N THR A 653 39.43 -1.80 -24.54
CA THR A 653 40.72 -1.25 -24.03
C THR A 653 41.24 -2.03 -22.84
N LEU A 654 40.35 -2.48 -21.95
CA LEU A 654 40.70 -3.32 -20.80
C LEU A 654 41.13 -4.74 -21.21
N PHE A 655 40.63 -5.25 -22.34
CA PHE A 655 41.02 -6.56 -22.89
C PHE A 655 42.37 -6.55 -23.63
N GLN A 656 42.82 -5.38 -24.09
CA GLN A 656 44.11 -5.21 -24.79
C GLN A 656 45.29 -4.99 -23.82
N GLN A 657 45.04 -4.78 -22.52
CA GLN A 657 46.08 -4.76 -21.51
C GLN A 657 46.46 -6.20 -21.12
N ASN A 658 47.53 -6.71 -21.72
CA ASN A 658 48.07 -8.04 -21.41
C ASN A 658 48.50 -8.12 -19.93
N GLY A 659 47.63 -8.70 -19.10
CA GLY A 659 47.92 -9.02 -17.70
C GLY A 659 46.67 -9.12 -16.81
N ASN A 660 46.11 -10.32 -16.70
CA ASN A 660 45.24 -10.79 -15.61
C ASN A 660 43.96 -9.97 -15.29
N GLY A 661 43.13 -9.69 -16.30
CA GLY A 661 41.80 -9.10 -16.12
C GLY A 661 40.81 -9.94 -15.29
N LEU A 662 40.98 -11.27 -15.23
CA LEU A 662 40.06 -12.16 -14.49
C LEU A 662 40.43 -12.41 -13.01
N ASN A 663 41.59 -11.93 -12.52
CA ASN A 663 42.04 -12.18 -11.15
C ASN A 663 41.55 -11.15 -10.12
N LYS A 664 40.87 -10.07 -10.53
CA LYS A 664 40.31 -9.05 -9.61
C LYS A 664 38.96 -9.42 -8.99
N LEU A 665 38.43 -10.61 -9.29
CA LEU A 665 37.14 -11.10 -8.77
C LEU A 665 37.29 -12.23 -7.75
N ARG A 666 38.50 -12.53 -7.26
CA ARG A 666 38.70 -13.49 -6.16
C ARG A 666 39.06 -12.77 -4.85
N PRO A 667 38.39 -13.07 -3.72
CA PRO A 667 38.77 -12.55 -2.40
C PRO A 667 40.15 -13.05 -2.00
N THR A 668 40.95 -12.18 -1.36
CA THR A 668 42.28 -12.53 -0.84
C THR A 668 42.15 -13.33 0.47
N PRO A 669 42.95 -14.39 0.70
CA PRO A 669 42.93 -15.14 1.96
C PRO A 669 43.51 -14.32 3.12
N MET A 670 42.95 -14.52 4.31
CA MET A 670 43.31 -13.84 5.56
C MET A 670 44.62 -14.41 6.12
N ASN A 671 45.66 -13.59 6.30
CA ASN A 671 46.89 -13.99 7.00
C ASN A 671 47.11 -13.18 8.29
N PHE A 672 47.59 -13.91 9.30
CA PHE A 672 47.74 -13.58 10.70
C PHE A 672 48.76 -12.45 10.98
N TRP A 673 48.44 -11.62 11.98
CA TRP A 673 49.30 -10.57 12.52
C TRP A 673 50.20 -11.14 13.62
N ASN A 674 51.53 -11.06 13.46
CA ASN A 674 52.47 -11.17 14.57
C ASN A 674 52.97 -9.77 14.94
N PHE A 675 52.87 -9.48 16.24
CA PHE A 675 53.44 -8.32 16.92
C PHE A 675 54.94 -8.54 17.12
N GLU A 676 55.77 -7.60 16.70
CA GLU A 676 56.99 -7.23 17.44
C GLU A 676 57.46 -5.84 17.01
N LEU A 677 57.72 -4.98 18.01
CA LEU A 677 58.21 -3.62 17.88
C LEU A 677 59.69 -3.64 17.49
N THR A 678 60.06 -2.99 16.38
CA THR A 678 61.38 -2.35 16.25
C THR A 678 61.26 -1.03 15.45
N THR A 679 61.92 -0.01 15.99
CA THR A 679 62.18 1.29 15.38
C THR A 679 63.28 1.12 14.33
N ASP A 680 62.91 0.96 13.06
CA ASP A 680 63.60 1.45 11.85
C ASP A 680 62.95 0.82 10.61
N PRO A 681 62.86 1.52 9.46
CA PRO A 681 62.27 0.96 8.24
C PRO A 681 63.26 0.01 7.55
N PRO A 682 62.89 -1.25 7.23
CA PRO A 682 63.72 -2.12 6.41
C PRO A 682 63.53 -1.86 4.90
N PRO A 683 64.56 -2.11 4.07
CA PRO A 683 64.57 -1.79 2.65
C PRO A 683 63.74 -2.77 1.81
N LEU A 684 63.27 -2.29 0.65
CA LEU A 684 62.52 -3.06 -0.34
C LEU A 684 63.32 -4.26 -0.88
N PRO A 685 62.77 -5.49 -0.90
CA PRO A 685 63.35 -6.59 -1.65
C PRO A 685 62.85 -6.62 -3.11
N ILE A 686 63.83 -6.68 -4.01
CA ILE A 686 63.73 -7.04 -5.43
C ILE A 686 63.38 -8.54 -5.54
N GLY A 687 62.57 -8.90 -6.55
CA GLY A 687 62.01 -10.25 -6.69
C GLY A 687 62.98 -11.36 -7.09
N VAL A 688 62.50 -12.61 -6.97
CA VAL A 688 62.40 -13.68 -8.00
C VAL A 688 62.31 -15.06 -7.31
N ASN A 689 61.21 -15.76 -7.64
CA ASN A 689 60.98 -17.21 -7.80
C ASN A 689 61.70 -18.25 -6.91
N SER A 690 60.93 -19.11 -6.24
CA SER A 690 60.60 -20.48 -6.68
C SER A 690 59.76 -21.18 -5.58
N ASP A 691 58.60 -21.79 -5.82
CA ASP A 691 58.16 -22.90 -6.67
C ASP A 691 58.15 -24.29 -5.96
N VAL A 692 56.92 -24.82 -5.87
CA VAL A 692 56.42 -26.21 -5.87
C VAL A 692 56.67 -27.19 -4.72
N SER A 693 55.55 -27.75 -4.21
CA SER A 693 55.30 -29.19 -3.96
C SER A 693 53.86 -29.28 -3.39
N SER A 694 52.82 -29.89 -3.98
CA SER A 694 52.59 -31.17 -4.68
C SER A 694 51.58 -32.00 -3.86
N ALA A 695 50.42 -32.29 -4.45
CA ALA A 695 49.58 -33.50 -4.28
C ALA A 695 48.08 -33.14 -4.27
N GLY A 696 47.36 -33.63 -5.28
CA GLY A 696 45.90 -33.51 -5.35
C GLY A 696 45.29 -33.44 -6.75
N ASN A 697 46.02 -33.77 -7.83
CA ASN A 697 45.42 -34.10 -9.12
C ASN A 697 45.34 -35.62 -9.26
N THR A 698 44.16 -36.18 -9.04
CA THR A 698 43.79 -37.50 -9.57
C THR A 698 42.27 -37.52 -9.76
N GLU A 699 41.83 -37.38 -11.01
CA GLU A 699 40.48 -37.75 -11.45
C GLU A 699 40.34 -39.28 -11.43
N PRO A 700 39.17 -39.84 -11.07
CA PRO A 700 38.83 -41.19 -11.47
C PRO A 700 38.31 -41.19 -12.90
N HIS A 701 39.04 -41.87 -13.79
CA HIS A 701 38.51 -42.39 -15.05
C HIS A 701 37.70 -43.67 -14.81
N LEU A 702 36.86 -43.99 -15.82
CA LEU A 702 36.05 -45.19 -16.10
C LEU A 702 34.54 -44.89 -15.93
N THR A 703 33.67 -45.00 -16.95
CA THR A 703 33.69 -45.87 -18.15
C THR A 703 32.88 -45.27 -19.30
N ASP A 704 33.38 -45.45 -20.52
CA ASP A 704 32.57 -45.48 -21.73
C ASP A 704 31.58 -46.66 -21.67
N ASN A 705 30.36 -46.42 -22.12
CA ASN A 705 29.53 -47.45 -22.74
C ASN A 705 28.62 -46.77 -23.78
N GLU A 706 29.15 -46.60 -24.98
CA GLU A 706 28.34 -46.63 -26.20
C GLU A 706 27.82 -48.06 -26.41
N SER A 707 26.52 -48.22 -26.64
CA SER A 707 26.05 -49.18 -27.65
C SER A 707 24.55 -49.00 -27.96
N LYS A 708 24.34 -48.54 -29.19
CA LYS A 708 23.44 -49.07 -30.23
C LYS A 708 21.93 -48.78 -30.22
N CYS A 709 21.57 -48.10 -31.32
CA CYS A 709 20.62 -48.49 -32.39
C CYS A 709 19.15 -48.72 -31.99
N GLU A 710 18.27 -47.88 -32.55
CA GLU A 710 17.33 -48.20 -33.67
C GLU A 710 16.07 -48.85 -33.10
N GLU A 711 14.85 -48.53 -33.51
CA GLU A 711 14.19 -48.24 -34.79
C GLU A 711 12.80 -47.71 -34.37
N SER A 712 11.94 -47.02 -35.11
CA SER A 712 11.47 -46.98 -36.50
C SER A 712 10.43 -45.84 -36.52
N GLU A 713 9.87 -45.26 -37.56
CA GLU A 713 9.86 -45.34 -39.03
C GLU A 713 8.97 -44.14 -39.45
N GLU A 714 9.37 -43.33 -40.46
CA GLU A 714 8.62 -43.13 -41.71
C GLU A 714 7.47 -42.10 -41.60
N GLU A 715 7.23 -41.17 -42.54
CA GLU A 715 7.53 -41.16 -43.97
C GLU A 715 7.26 -39.75 -44.53
N SER A 716 8.03 -39.35 -45.56
CA SER A 716 7.62 -38.59 -46.78
C SER A 716 7.04 -37.16 -46.62
N GLU A 717 7.21 -36.18 -47.51
CA GLU A 717 7.86 -35.99 -48.82
C GLU A 717 7.75 -34.46 -49.10
N SER A 718 8.83 -33.76 -49.50
CA SER A 718 9.05 -33.17 -50.85
C SER A 718 7.89 -32.34 -51.40
N GLU A 719 8.07 -31.10 -51.88
CA GLU A 719 8.78 -30.70 -53.11
C GLU A 719 8.85 -29.14 -53.13
N SER A 720 9.99 -28.55 -53.50
CA SER A 720 10.25 -27.82 -54.79
C SER A 720 9.47 -26.48 -54.89
N GLU A 721 9.93 -25.40 -55.51
CA GLU A 721 11.00 -25.16 -56.46
C GLU A 721 11.25 -23.64 -56.52
N SER A 722 12.30 -23.28 -57.24
CA SER A 722 12.82 -21.95 -57.53
C SER A 722 11.85 -20.94 -58.18
N ASN A 723 12.21 -19.65 -58.09
CA ASN A 723 12.33 -18.67 -59.20
C ASN A 723 12.19 -17.26 -58.62
N GLU A 724 13.26 -16.46 -58.66
CA GLU A 724 13.67 -15.52 -59.73
C GLU A 724 13.32 -14.09 -59.34
N GLU A 725 14.38 -13.29 -59.38
CA GLU A 725 14.46 -11.88 -59.73
C GLU A 725 13.15 -11.23 -60.19
N ASP A 726 12.78 -10.10 -59.59
CA ASP A 726 12.61 -8.91 -60.42
C ASP A 726 12.67 -7.59 -59.65
N GLU A 727 13.12 -6.60 -60.41
CA GLU A 727 13.61 -5.29 -60.05
C GLU A 727 12.54 -4.29 -59.54
N ALA A 728 13.07 -3.24 -58.91
CA ALA A 728 12.69 -1.84 -59.10
C ALA A 728 11.21 -1.42 -58.95
N HIS A 729 10.94 -0.68 -57.88
CA HIS A 729 10.73 0.78 -57.91
C HIS A 729 10.26 1.19 -56.50
N GLY A 730 10.86 2.19 -55.87
CA GLY A 730 10.68 3.57 -56.30
C GLY A 730 9.47 4.14 -55.56
N THR A 731 9.74 4.58 -54.34
CA THR A 731 8.99 5.53 -53.50
C THR A 731 7.98 6.41 -54.23
N SER A 732 6.74 6.40 -53.73
CA SER A 732 6.12 7.63 -53.21
C SER A 732 5.17 7.32 -52.06
#